data_AF-A0A5A5TEH7-F1
#
_entry.id   AF-A0A5A5TEH7-F1
#
_cell.length_a   1.000
_cell.length_b   1.000
_cell.length_c   1.000
_cell.angle_alpha   90.00
_cell.angle_beta   90.00
_cell.angle_gamma   90.00
#
_symmetry.space_group_name_H-M   'P 1'
#
loop_
_entity.id
_entity.type
_entity.pdbx_description
1 polymer ?
#
loop_
_entity_poly.entity_id
_entity_poly.type
_entity_poly.pdbx_seq_one_letter_code
_entity_poly.pdbx_strand_id
1 'polypeptide(L)'
;MSNRNPLDFARSTGRESWHDPSRLSTGVTRNFSLQPRGVAHAFSSPPGMLRDSEPPYNEVLARSIWLERYGGMISVGLLVLSVLLAGILFITGQRAALTVLTYVAPALGGILALLFCSSMLWIKAGLIRKLQRIIAETTSSGEATLQSELQALRSACLIWLLLTLGVLAACFTQGLWIWFKIAVHQPLAAFSDLNPLPAACMYPCFFIGLLLLARIHATLPGRFRLILDALMILGATLALSWFFLLAPLLASMHSDLLTQGLAVYLPASDIILVSLAAFFLCCTTLSPELDPVFGAIFWGLCLLAVSDSLLQYEALNRTLGLELIRALLDPCALLLIASAAIKYPQSVVNEHVRLARQPLPLPMMPQLSLSLRTLTPFLLALIVCALLSTVVAAHGSHLLLQSTSCAGALIAVFMMRQIIILFENARAARQLLDALLVTQRELGASRTEIVAVTCEMQEKRTLEEALESLRTAHTLLARGDFSARASVPPGPLVPMALSFNLMVERLGLLKQQTEAYERLRAECDLLRTTVEQFANGALLVPLPRNNQRTPELSPIFLSLLYFQRQQQQQWQAQMQTLASIETQMHHLYQQCTEIENSTIAANTDRLTYGRLKGSMSHLRHQIEQLKQRIGYLHTQFSARDLRSARPERHTPVPEK
;
A
#
# COMPACT_ATOMS: atom_id res chain seq x y z
N MET A 1 0.87 -5.50 -53.74
CA MET A 1 1.12 -6.95 -53.91
C MET A 1 2.55 -7.22 -53.47
N SER A 2 2.71 -7.76 -52.25
CA SER A 2 3.31 -9.09 -51.97
C SER A 2 4.86 -9.06 -52.05
N ASN A 3 5.68 -9.40 -51.06
CA ASN A 3 5.45 -10.13 -49.81
C ASN A 3 6.65 -9.93 -48.85
N ARG A 4 6.34 -9.64 -47.57
CA ARG A 4 6.91 -10.13 -46.29
C ARG A 4 8.43 -10.44 -46.11
N ASN A 5 9.07 -9.64 -45.22
CA ASN A 5 9.47 -9.94 -43.81
C ASN A 5 10.43 -11.13 -43.46
N PRO A 6 11.09 -11.16 -42.27
CA PRO A 6 12.10 -10.24 -41.68
C PRO A 6 13.18 -11.01 -40.82
N LEU A 7 13.88 -10.30 -39.90
CA LEU A 7 14.71 -10.76 -38.73
C LEU A 7 16.21 -11.01 -39.04
N ASP A 8 17.20 -10.60 -38.24
CA ASP A 8 17.24 -9.91 -36.94
C ASP A 8 18.63 -9.29 -36.64
N PHE A 9 18.58 -8.28 -35.76
CA PHE A 9 19.55 -7.74 -34.79
C PHE A 9 20.88 -8.50 -34.52
N ALA A 10 21.98 -7.93 -34.00
CA ALA A 10 22.54 -6.58 -33.86
C ALA A 10 23.96 -6.71 -33.26
N ARG A 11 24.83 -5.77 -33.66
CA ARG A 11 26.19 -5.42 -33.20
C ARG A 11 26.38 -5.37 -31.67
N SER A 12 27.47 -5.92 -31.11
CA SER A 12 28.82 -5.31 -30.87
C SER A 12 28.80 -4.15 -29.86
N THR A 13 29.64 -4.02 -28.82
CA THR A 13 31.11 -4.13 -28.74
C THR A 13 31.58 -3.92 -27.29
N GLY A 14 32.66 -4.60 -26.89
CA GLY A 14 33.81 -4.07 -26.12
C GLY A 14 33.61 -3.78 -24.61
N ARG A 15 34.62 -3.83 -23.74
CA ARG A 15 36.05 -4.09 -23.89
C ARG A 15 36.65 -4.13 -22.46
N GLU A 16 37.56 -5.08 -22.21
CA GLU A 16 38.69 -5.09 -21.24
C GLU A 16 38.39 -4.67 -19.77
N SER A 17 38.78 -5.45 -18.75
CA SER A 17 40.20 -5.56 -18.40
C SER A 17 40.50 -6.33 -17.09
N TRP A 18 41.76 -6.81 -17.01
CA TRP A 18 42.68 -7.03 -15.87
C TRP A 18 42.52 -8.15 -14.82
N HIS A 19 43.54 -9.01 -14.86
CA HIS A 19 44.36 -9.66 -13.81
C HIS A 19 43.74 -10.53 -12.69
N ASP A 20 44.18 -11.79 -12.76
CA ASP A 20 44.12 -12.89 -11.80
C ASP A 20 45.34 -12.85 -10.81
N PRO A 21 45.52 -13.79 -9.86
CA PRO A 21 45.46 -13.51 -8.43
C PRO A 21 46.77 -13.90 -7.71
N SER A 22 46.88 -13.59 -6.42
CA SER A 22 47.56 -14.37 -5.37
C SER A 22 48.18 -13.44 -4.31
N ARG A 23 47.69 -13.56 -3.07
CA ARG A 23 48.49 -13.58 -1.84
C ARG A 23 47.58 -13.71 -0.61
N LEU A 24 47.58 -14.95 -0.09
CA LEU A 24 47.61 -15.37 1.31
C LEU A 24 47.22 -14.31 2.37
N SER A 25 46.07 -14.53 3.01
CA SER A 25 45.64 -13.86 4.24
C SER A 25 45.80 -14.81 5.45
N THR A 26 46.78 -14.51 6.29
CA THR A 26 46.77 -14.82 7.73
C THR A 26 46.63 -13.49 8.45
N GLY A 27 45.56 -13.29 9.21
CA GLY A 27 45.35 -12.00 9.88
C GLY A 27 44.09 -11.94 10.70
N VAL A 28 44.23 -12.33 11.96
CA VAL A 28 43.39 -12.00 13.12
C VAL A 28 42.75 -10.62 13.01
N THR A 29 41.41 -10.53 13.06
CA THR A 29 40.70 -9.26 13.22
C THR A 29 39.80 -9.28 14.45
N ARG A 30 40.23 -8.51 15.46
CA ARG A 30 39.39 -7.94 16.53
C ARG A 30 38.39 -6.97 15.89
N ASN A 31 37.10 -7.18 16.15
CA ASN A 31 36.06 -6.24 15.76
C ASN A 31 35.99 -5.07 16.75
N PHE A 32 36.42 -3.89 16.30
CA PHE A 32 36.00 -2.60 16.81
C PHE A 32 34.83 -2.12 15.93
N SER A 33 33.63 -2.00 16.49
CA SER A 33 32.48 -1.41 15.82
C SER A 33 32.54 0.11 15.92
N LEU A 34 32.84 0.75 14.78
CA LEU A 34 32.67 2.18 14.55
C LEU A 34 31.18 2.52 14.36
N GLN A 35 30.77 3.55 15.08
CA GLN A 35 29.44 4.16 15.08
C GLN A 35 29.37 5.21 13.95
N PRO A 36 28.35 5.26 13.08
CA PRO A 36 28.20 6.35 12.13
C PRO A 36 27.38 7.48 12.76
N ARG A 37 28.01 8.66 12.85
CA ARG A 37 27.35 9.95 13.06
C ARG A 37 26.79 10.41 11.72
N GLY A 38 25.46 10.53 11.62
CA GLY A 38 24.75 11.10 10.48
C GLY A 38 23.65 12.03 10.96
N VAL A 39 23.80 13.30 10.59
CA VAL A 39 23.01 14.48 10.98
C VAL A 39 21.57 14.39 10.45
N ALA A 40 20.57 14.63 11.31
CA ALA A 40 19.19 14.83 10.90
C ALA A 40 18.63 16.12 11.54
N HIS A 41 18.08 16.95 10.66
CA HIS A 41 17.55 18.27 10.92
C HIS A 41 16.34 18.28 11.88
N ALA A 42 16.26 19.38 12.62
CA ALA A 42 15.23 19.72 13.58
C ALA A 42 13.83 19.82 12.96
N PHE A 43 12.91 19.01 13.49
CA PHE A 43 11.50 19.37 13.60
C PHE A 43 11.12 19.24 15.08
N SER A 44 10.85 20.39 15.69
CA SER A 44 10.42 20.52 17.09
C SER A 44 8.98 20.06 17.22
N SER A 45 8.79 18.86 17.77
CA SER A 45 7.52 18.41 18.34
C SER A 45 7.54 18.60 19.87
N PRO A 46 6.40 18.94 20.50
CA PRO A 46 6.36 19.38 21.89
C PRO A 46 6.76 18.25 22.87
N PRO A 47 7.40 18.58 24.01
CA PRO A 47 7.76 17.61 25.02
C PRO A 47 6.58 17.40 25.98
N GLY A 48 6.00 16.20 26.00
CA GLY A 48 5.08 15.83 27.08
C GLY A 48 4.01 14.84 26.68
N MET A 49 4.00 13.72 27.40
CA MET A 49 2.97 12.67 27.47
C MET A 49 2.98 11.62 26.33
N LEU A 50 2.94 10.35 26.76
CA LEU A 50 2.76 9.12 25.97
C LEU A 50 4.02 8.36 25.53
N ARG A 51 5.06 8.26 26.38
CA ARG A 51 6.13 7.25 26.18
C ARG A 51 6.56 6.44 27.42
N ASP A 52 5.77 6.44 28.50
CA ASP A 52 6.05 5.68 29.73
C ASP A 52 4.93 4.71 30.16
N SER A 53 4.27 4.06 29.19
CA SER A 53 3.37 2.92 29.47
C SER A 53 4.07 1.59 29.22
N GLU A 54 5.37 1.49 29.53
CA GLU A 54 5.96 0.17 29.78
C GLU A 54 5.46 -0.26 31.16
N PRO A 55 4.72 -1.38 31.29
CA PRO A 55 4.24 -1.82 32.59
C PRO A 55 5.47 -2.02 33.49
N PRO A 56 5.63 -1.25 34.58
CA PRO A 56 6.84 -1.20 35.40
C PRO A 56 7.11 -2.50 36.19
N TYR A 57 6.36 -3.57 35.90
CA TYR A 57 6.25 -4.78 36.72
C TYR A 57 6.78 -6.06 36.07
N ASN A 58 6.98 -6.08 34.74
CA ASN A 58 7.08 -7.33 33.97
C ASN A 58 8.46 -8.03 33.96
N GLU A 59 9.59 -7.32 34.12
CA GLU A 59 10.90 -7.95 33.91
C GLU A 59 11.69 -8.26 35.19
N VAL A 60 11.52 -7.46 36.25
CA VAL A 60 12.42 -7.53 37.42
C VAL A 60 11.90 -8.42 38.55
N LEU A 61 10.58 -8.65 38.64
CA LEU A 61 9.94 -9.25 39.82
C LEU A 61 9.54 -10.73 39.69
N ALA A 62 9.58 -11.31 38.50
CA ALA A 62 9.24 -12.74 38.29
C ALA A 62 10.45 -13.69 38.20
N ARG A 63 11.67 -13.16 38.05
CA ARG A 63 12.90 -13.97 37.88
C ARG A 63 13.65 -14.10 39.20
N SER A 64 13.75 -15.31 39.72
CA SER A 64 14.77 -15.62 40.73
C SER A 64 16.12 -15.82 40.03
N ILE A 65 16.92 -14.76 39.95
CA ILE A 65 18.26 -14.76 39.31
C ILE A 65 19.10 -15.94 39.79
N TRP A 66 18.99 -16.29 41.08
CA TRP A 66 19.66 -17.45 41.65
C TRP A 66 19.17 -18.79 41.07
N LEU A 67 17.85 -18.99 41.00
CA LEU A 67 17.26 -20.23 40.52
C LEU A 67 17.52 -20.43 39.02
N GLU A 68 17.43 -19.36 38.22
CA GLU A 68 17.71 -19.40 36.80
C GLU A 68 19.19 -19.68 36.49
N ARG A 69 20.11 -19.08 37.26
CA ARG A 69 21.54 -19.21 37.02
C ARG A 69 22.12 -20.52 37.54
N TYR A 70 21.67 -20.97 38.71
CA TYR A 70 22.27 -22.12 39.40
C TYR A 70 21.37 -23.34 39.42
N GLY A 71 20.05 -23.20 39.37
CA GLY A 71 19.13 -24.32 39.56
C GLY A 71 19.29 -25.43 38.50
N GLY A 72 19.47 -25.07 37.23
CA GLY A 72 19.72 -26.04 36.16
C GLY A 72 21.09 -26.73 36.29
N MET A 73 22.13 -26.00 36.69
CA MET A 73 23.45 -26.58 36.95
C MET A 73 23.43 -27.51 38.16
N ILE A 74 22.69 -27.17 39.21
CA ILE A 74 22.56 -27.98 40.42
C ILE A 74 21.80 -29.27 40.10
N SER A 75 20.69 -29.21 39.35
CA SER A 75 19.91 -30.41 39.00
C SER A 75 20.72 -31.36 38.11
N VAL A 76 21.34 -30.85 37.05
CA VAL A 76 22.20 -31.65 36.16
C VAL A 76 23.44 -32.16 36.89
N GLY A 77 24.07 -31.32 37.72
CA GLY A 77 25.23 -31.71 38.51
C GLY A 77 24.92 -32.85 39.49
N LEU A 78 23.78 -32.78 40.18
CA LEU A 78 23.36 -33.84 41.11
C LEU A 78 23.00 -35.14 40.38
N LEU A 79 22.36 -35.04 39.22
CA LEU A 79 22.06 -36.18 38.34
C LEU A 79 23.33 -36.88 37.86
N VAL A 80 24.28 -36.12 37.34
CA VAL A 80 25.55 -36.67 36.86
C VAL A 80 26.33 -37.28 38.04
N LEU A 81 26.35 -36.59 39.18
CA LEU A 81 27.01 -37.09 40.39
C LEU A 81 26.37 -38.40 40.90
N SER A 82 25.04 -38.50 40.93
CA SER A 82 24.37 -39.71 41.40
C SER A 82 24.63 -40.91 40.48
N VAL A 83 24.59 -40.70 39.16
CA VAL A 83 24.90 -41.73 38.16
C VAL A 83 26.37 -42.16 38.23
N LEU A 84 27.31 -41.21 38.34
CA LEU A 84 28.73 -41.52 38.47
C LEU A 84 29.03 -42.27 39.77
N LEU A 85 28.46 -41.83 40.90
CA LEU A 85 28.64 -42.51 42.18
C LEU A 85 28.08 -43.92 42.13
N ALA A 86 26.89 -44.12 41.55
CA ALA A 86 26.31 -45.44 41.36
C ALA A 86 27.20 -46.34 40.50
N GLY A 87 27.74 -45.82 39.39
CA GLY A 87 28.65 -46.57 38.51
C GLY A 87 29.94 -46.98 39.21
N ILE A 88 30.59 -46.06 39.94
CA ILE A 88 31.82 -46.34 40.69
C ILE A 88 31.56 -47.38 41.79
N LEU A 89 30.45 -47.24 42.53
CA LEU A 89 30.09 -48.17 43.59
C LEU A 89 29.71 -49.55 43.06
N PHE A 90 29.10 -49.61 41.87
CA PHE A 90 28.82 -50.86 41.18
C PHE A 90 30.12 -51.58 40.77
N ILE A 91 31.09 -50.86 40.18
CA ILE A 91 32.38 -51.41 39.76
C ILE A 91 33.22 -51.88 40.95
N THR A 92 33.20 -51.14 42.06
CA THR A 92 34.01 -51.44 43.26
C THR A 92 33.43 -52.57 44.13
N GLY A 93 32.21 -53.05 43.84
CA GLY A 93 31.59 -54.18 44.54
C GLY A 93 31.24 -53.91 46.01
N GLN A 94 31.31 -52.65 46.47
CA GLN A 94 31.02 -52.29 47.86
C GLN A 94 29.51 -52.24 48.12
N ARG A 95 28.94 -53.39 48.49
CA ARG A 95 27.49 -53.54 48.79
C ARG A 95 26.99 -52.58 49.88
N ALA A 96 27.81 -52.28 50.90
CA ALA A 96 27.44 -51.36 51.97
C ALA A 96 27.37 -49.89 51.53
N ALA A 97 28.22 -49.47 50.59
CA ALA A 97 28.16 -48.13 50.05
C ALA A 97 26.99 -47.97 49.06
N LEU A 98 26.68 -49.03 48.29
CA LEU A 98 25.50 -49.08 47.43
C LEU A 98 24.20 -48.93 48.23
N THR A 99 24.07 -49.58 49.39
CA THR A 99 22.87 -49.44 50.23
C THR A 99 22.73 -48.01 50.78
N VAL A 100 23.81 -47.38 51.23
CA VAL A 100 23.77 -45.97 51.66
C VAL A 100 23.34 -45.07 50.50
N LEU A 101 23.91 -45.26 49.31
CA LEU A 101 23.52 -44.48 48.12
C LEU A 101 22.03 -44.66 47.80
N THR A 102 21.49 -45.87 47.92
CA THR A 102 20.07 -46.12 47.62
C THR A 102 19.10 -45.36 48.53
N TYR A 103 19.54 -44.96 49.73
CA TYR A 103 18.72 -44.19 50.67
C TYR A 103 18.99 -42.69 50.60
N VAL A 104 20.26 -42.30 50.45
CA VAL A 104 20.67 -40.89 50.47
C VAL A 104 20.29 -40.16 49.19
N ALA A 105 20.42 -40.80 48.02
CA ALA A 105 20.14 -40.13 46.75
C ALA A 105 18.66 -39.71 46.58
N PRO A 106 17.66 -40.58 46.82
CA PRO A 106 16.24 -40.18 46.77
C PRO A 106 15.91 -39.08 47.78
N ALA A 107 16.40 -39.18 49.02
CA ALA A 107 16.18 -38.18 50.05
C ALA A 107 16.73 -36.81 49.66
N LEU A 108 17.97 -36.75 49.14
CA LEU A 108 18.58 -35.51 48.66
C LEU A 108 17.83 -34.93 47.47
N GLY A 109 17.45 -35.76 46.50
CA GLY A 109 16.67 -35.34 45.33
C GLY A 109 15.31 -34.77 45.73
N GLY A 110 14.61 -35.42 46.66
CA GLY A 110 13.34 -34.95 47.20
C GLY A 110 13.46 -33.63 47.96
N ILE A 111 14.48 -33.47 48.82
CA ILE A 111 14.73 -32.21 49.54
C ILE A 111 15.02 -31.08 48.56
N LEU A 112 15.85 -31.30 47.55
CA LEU A 112 16.16 -30.29 46.52
C LEU A 112 14.93 -29.92 45.70
N ALA A 113 14.13 -30.91 45.29
CA ALA A 113 12.87 -30.68 44.59
C ALA A 113 11.91 -29.84 45.43
N LEU A 114 11.79 -30.13 46.74
CA LEU A 114 11.01 -29.33 47.68
C LEU A 114 11.53 -27.90 47.80
N LEU A 115 12.84 -27.70 47.90
CA LEU A 115 13.46 -26.38 47.97
C LEU A 115 13.15 -25.55 46.72
N PHE A 116 13.25 -26.14 45.52
CA PHE A 116 12.94 -25.44 44.27
C PHE A 116 11.46 -25.06 44.18
N CYS A 117 10.55 -26.01 44.40
CA CYS A 117 9.12 -25.72 44.31
C CYS A 117 8.65 -24.74 45.41
N SER A 118 9.16 -24.88 46.65
CA SER A 118 8.80 -23.97 47.77
C SER A 118 9.38 -22.57 47.59
N SER A 119 10.59 -22.43 47.03
CA SER A 119 11.17 -21.12 46.71
C SER A 119 10.27 -20.36 45.72
N MET A 120 9.73 -21.06 44.72
CA MET A 120 8.83 -20.48 43.73
C MET A 120 7.49 -20.07 44.33
N LEU A 121 6.93 -20.91 45.20
CA LEU A 121 5.73 -20.59 45.97
C LEU A 121 5.92 -19.32 46.82
N TRP A 122 7.05 -19.23 47.52
CA TRP A 122 7.36 -18.08 48.39
C TRP A 122 7.52 -16.78 47.59
N ILE A 123 8.20 -16.82 46.44
CA ILE A 123 8.32 -15.68 45.53
C ILE A 123 6.92 -15.20 45.08
N LYS A 124 6.06 -16.12 44.62
CA LYS A 124 4.70 -15.75 44.16
C LYS A 124 3.82 -15.22 45.28
N ALA A 125 3.89 -15.81 46.49
CA ALA A 125 3.17 -15.30 47.66
C ALA A 125 3.67 -13.90 48.10
N GLY A 126 4.97 -13.63 47.95
CA GLY A 126 5.54 -12.30 48.19
C GLY A 126 5.04 -11.26 47.19
N LEU A 127 4.91 -11.64 45.92
CA LEU A 127 4.37 -10.79 44.85
C LEU A 127 2.90 -10.44 45.06
N ILE A 128 2.09 -11.42 45.43
CA ILE A 128 0.66 -11.20 45.74
C ILE A 128 0.52 -10.13 46.84
N ARG A 129 1.32 -10.23 47.91
CA ARG A 129 1.31 -9.26 49.01
C ARG A 129 1.73 -7.86 48.57
N LYS A 130 2.72 -7.73 47.68
CA LYS A 130 3.14 -6.42 47.12
C LYS A 130 2.07 -5.83 46.21
N LEU A 131 1.49 -6.63 45.31
CA LEU A 131 0.46 -6.17 44.38
C LEU A 131 -0.81 -5.73 45.12
N GLN A 132 -1.19 -6.43 46.18
CA GLN A 132 -2.32 -6.04 47.04
C GLN A 132 -2.11 -4.68 47.70
N ARG A 133 -0.88 -4.32 48.09
CA ARG A 133 -0.57 -2.98 48.64
C ARG A 133 -0.74 -1.90 47.58
N ILE A 134 -0.24 -2.13 46.36
CA ILE A 134 -0.35 -1.16 45.26
C ILE A 134 -1.80 -0.97 44.83
N ILE A 135 -2.60 -2.04 44.76
CA ILE A 135 -4.03 -1.94 44.47
C ILE A 135 -4.74 -1.10 45.53
N ALA A 136 -4.34 -1.19 46.80
CA ALA A 136 -4.90 -0.35 47.86
C ALA A 136 -4.50 1.13 47.74
N GLU A 137 -3.38 1.44 47.07
CA GLU A 137 -2.85 2.80 46.88
C GLU A 137 -3.30 3.45 45.55
N THR A 138 -3.73 2.67 44.55
CA THR A 138 -4.04 3.17 43.20
C THR A 138 -5.54 3.38 43.00
N THR A 139 -5.98 4.55 42.52
CA THR A 139 -7.42 4.90 42.38
C THR A 139 -7.94 4.80 40.93
N SER A 140 -8.95 3.94 40.72
CA SER A 140 -9.93 3.85 39.62
C SER A 140 -9.51 3.48 38.18
N SER A 141 -8.44 4.01 37.57
CA SER A 141 -8.21 3.79 36.13
C SER A 141 -7.40 2.53 35.77
N GLY A 142 -6.59 2.00 36.70
CA GLY A 142 -5.76 0.79 36.49
C GLY A 142 -6.28 -0.49 37.16
N GLU A 143 -7.34 -0.40 37.98
CA GLU A 143 -7.77 -1.50 38.86
C GLU A 143 -8.17 -2.77 38.11
N ALA A 144 -8.87 -2.66 36.98
CA ALA A 144 -9.33 -3.83 36.22
C ALA A 144 -8.15 -4.67 35.68
N THR A 145 -7.10 -4.02 35.22
CA THR A 145 -5.89 -4.71 34.72
C THR A 145 -5.12 -5.38 35.87
N LEU A 146 -4.91 -4.66 36.98
CA LEU A 146 -4.26 -5.19 38.17
C LEU A 146 -5.02 -6.35 38.82
N GLN A 147 -6.36 -6.33 38.80
CA GLN A 147 -7.19 -7.43 39.29
C GLN A 147 -7.03 -8.69 38.44
N SER A 148 -6.94 -8.55 37.12
CA SER A 148 -6.72 -9.68 36.21
C SER A 148 -5.34 -10.33 36.43
N GLU A 149 -4.31 -9.52 36.68
CA GLU A 149 -2.96 -9.99 37.02
C GLU A 149 -2.91 -10.65 38.40
N LEU A 150 -3.62 -10.09 39.40
CA LEU A 150 -3.74 -10.68 40.72
C LEU A 150 -4.38 -12.07 40.64
N GLN A 151 -5.42 -12.24 39.83
CA GLN A 151 -6.07 -13.53 39.61
C GLN A 151 -5.11 -14.52 38.92
N ALA A 152 -4.30 -14.06 37.97
CA ALA A 152 -3.23 -14.86 37.36
C ALA A 152 -2.19 -15.32 38.39
N LEU A 153 -1.69 -14.42 39.24
CA LEU A 153 -0.73 -14.74 40.28
C LEU A 153 -1.29 -15.69 41.33
N ARG A 154 -2.56 -15.54 41.72
CA ARG A 154 -3.24 -16.47 42.63
C ARG A 154 -3.33 -17.87 42.05
N SER A 155 -3.72 -18.00 40.78
CA SER A 155 -3.74 -19.31 40.11
C SER A 155 -2.35 -19.92 40.02
N ALA A 156 -1.31 -19.14 39.71
CA ALA A 156 0.08 -19.59 39.73
C ALA A 156 0.53 -20.05 41.12
N CYS A 157 0.16 -19.34 42.18
CA CYS A 157 0.46 -19.72 43.56
C CYS A 157 -0.19 -21.07 43.91
N LEU A 158 -1.46 -21.27 43.54
CA LEU A 158 -2.16 -22.54 43.76
C LEU A 158 -1.50 -23.71 43.00
N ILE A 159 -1.08 -23.49 41.75
CA ILE A 159 -0.34 -24.49 40.96
C ILE A 159 0.91 -24.94 41.73
N TRP A 160 1.75 -23.99 42.14
CA TRP A 160 2.99 -24.30 42.83
C TRP A 160 2.76 -24.90 44.21
N LEU A 161 1.70 -24.50 44.91
CA LEU A 161 1.29 -25.10 46.19
C LEU A 161 0.91 -26.58 46.02
N LEU A 162 0.14 -26.90 44.98
CA LEU A 162 -0.25 -28.28 44.68
C LEU A 162 0.95 -29.12 44.26
N LEU A 163 1.84 -28.57 43.42
CA LEU A 163 3.08 -29.26 43.05
C LEU A 163 4.02 -29.45 44.25
N THR A 164 4.18 -28.45 45.14
CA THR A 164 4.97 -28.61 46.37
C THR A 164 4.36 -29.67 47.28
N LEU A 165 3.04 -29.69 47.43
CA LEU A 165 2.33 -30.67 48.23
C LEU A 165 2.49 -32.08 47.66
N GLY A 166 2.44 -32.24 46.33
CA GLY A 166 2.73 -33.49 45.64
C GLY A 166 4.16 -33.98 45.90
N VAL A 167 5.16 -33.12 45.72
CA VAL A 167 6.56 -33.48 46.02
C VAL A 167 6.76 -33.78 47.52
N LEU A 168 6.08 -33.06 48.42
CA LEU A 168 6.16 -33.33 49.86
C LEU A 168 5.60 -34.71 50.20
N ALA A 169 4.46 -35.06 49.61
CA ALA A 169 3.85 -36.37 49.75
C ALA A 169 4.76 -37.48 49.19
N ALA A 170 5.44 -37.23 48.06
CA ALA A 170 6.44 -38.13 47.51
C ALA A 170 7.63 -38.33 48.47
N CYS A 171 8.20 -37.25 49.01
CA CYS A 171 9.28 -37.32 49.99
C CYS A 171 8.87 -38.07 51.26
N PHE A 172 7.64 -37.86 51.73
CA PHE A 172 7.13 -38.55 52.91
C PHE A 172 6.91 -40.05 52.62
N THR A 173 6.41 -40.38 51.44
CA THR A 173 6.29 -41.78 50.97
C THR A 173 7.65 -42.47 50.94
N GLN A 174 8.66 -41.82 50.37
CA GLN A 174 10.03 -42.33 50.35
C GLN A 174 10.60 -42.46 51.77
N GLY A 175 10.42 -41.45 52.62
CA GLY A 175 10.89 -41.49 54.01
C GLY A 175 10.28 -42.64 54.80
N LEU A 176 8.97 -42.86 54.67
CA LEU A 176 8.29 -44.01 55.25
C LEU A 176 8.82 -45.33 54.69
N TRP A 177 9.03 -45.42 53.38
CA TRP A 177 9.61 -46.62 52.77
C TRP A 177 11.00 -46.94 53.32
N ILE A 178 11.87 -45.94 53.43
CA ILE A 178 13.21 -46.07 54.02
C ILE A 178 13.11 -46.50 55.48
N TRP A 179 12.22 -45.86 56.25
CA TRP A 179 12.02 -46.19 57.67
C TRP A 179 11.55 -47.63 57.87
N PHE A 180 10.56 -48.09 57.11
CA PHE A 180 10.09 -49.48 57.18
C PHE A 180 11.18 -50.48 56.82
N LYS A 181 11.99 -50.21 55.80
CA LYS A 181 13.07 -51.10 55.38
C LYS A 181 14.21 -51.19 56.41
N ILE A 182 14.57 -50.06 57.03
CA ILE A 182 15.68 -49.99 57.99
C ILE A 182 15.24 -50.41 59.40
N ALA A 183 14.12 -49.89 59.90
CA ALA A 183 13.72 -50.05 61.30
C ALA A 183 12.91 -51.32 61.57
N VAL A 184 12.08 -51.74 60.61
CA VAL A 184 11.10 -52.82 60.82
C VAL A 184 11.59 -54.16 60.21
N HIS A 185 12.60 -54.14 59.33
CA HIS A 185 13.18 -55.31 58.65
C HIS A 185 12.15 -56.26 57.99
N GLN A 186 10.93 -55.79 57.75
CA GLN A 186 9.87 -56.63 57.21
C GLN A 186 9.85 -56.63 55.67
N PRO A 187 9.47 -57.78 55.06
CA PRO A 187 9.34 -57.88 53.61
C PRO A 187 8.25 -56.94 53.09
N LEU A 188 8.38 -56.53 51.81
CA LEU A 188 7.46 -55.63 51.09
C LEU A 188 5.96 -55.94 51.26
N ALA A 189 5.61 -57.19 51.60
CA ALA A 189 4.22 -57.62 51.81
C ALA A 189 3.52 -56.94 53.01
N ALA A 190 4.25 -56.44 54.00
CA ALA A 190 3.68 -55.74 55.16
C ALA A 190 3.38 -54.24 54.90
N PHE A 191 3.63 -53.75 53.68
CA PHE A 191 3.42 -52.34 53.30
C PHE A 191 1.95 -51.96 53.04
N SER A 192 1.02 -52.89 53.27
CA SER A 192 -0.38 -52.87 52.80
C SER A 192 -1.31 -51.93 53.58
N ASP A 193 -1.20 -51.81 54.90
CA ASP A 193 -2.43 -51.46 55.67
C ASP A 193 -2.66 -49.96 55.89
N LEU A 194 -1.62 -49.11 55.92
CA LEU A 194 -1.76 -47.65 56.12
C LEU A 194 -0.69 -46.79 55.40
N ASN A 195 0.37 -47.42 54.88
CA ASN A 195 1.52 -46.73 54.31
C ASN A 195 1.32 -46.08 52.91
N PRO A 196 0.35 -46.49 52.05
CA PRO A 196 0.20 -45.87 50.74
C PRO A 196 -0.61 -44.57 50.76
N LEU A 197 -1.14 -44.13 51.91
CA LEU A 197 -1.94 -42.88 52.01
C LEU A 197 -1.19 -41.63 51.47
N PRO A 198 0.08 -41.39 51.83
CA PRO A 198 0.81 -40.24 51.29
C PRO A 198 1.08 -40.39 49.80
N ALA A 199 1.39 -41.60 49.33
CA ALA A 199 1.52 -41.89 47.92
C ALA A 199 0.20 -41.59 47.18
N ALA A 200 -0.93 -42.00 47.75
CA ALA A 200 -2.24 -41.75 47.18
C ALA A 200 -2.58 -40.26 47.12
N CYS A 201 -2.17 -39.46 48.12
CA CYS A 201 -2.35 -38.01 48.14
C CYS A 201 -1.47 -37.27 47.11
N MET A 202 -0.34 -37.84 46.71
CA MET A 202 0.57 -37.25 45.72
C MET A 202 -0.11 -37.07 44.35
N TYR A 203 -0.82 -38.09 43.88
CA TYR A 203 -1.47 -38.12 42.57
C TYR A 203 -2.51 -37.02 42.33
N PRO A 204 -3.52 -36.81 43.20
CA PRO A 204 -4.50 -35.73 43.00
C PRO A 204 -3.83 -34.37 43.08
N CYS A 205 -2.79 -34.19 43.91
CA CYS A 205 -2.04 -32.94 43.96
C CYS A 205 -1.33 -32.64 42.63
N PHE A 206 -0.63 -33.63 42.05
CA PHE A 206 0.00 -33.47 40.73
C PHE A 206 -1.04 -33.29 39.62
N PHE A 207 -2.13 -34.04 39.66
CA PHE A 207 -3.20 -33.96 38.66
C PHE A 207 -3.83 -32.57 38.64
N ILE A 208 -4.27 -32.07 39.81
CA ILE A 208 -4.87 -30.74 39.93
C ILE A 208 -3.82 -29.67 39.59
N GLY A 209 -2.58 -29.81 40.07
CA GLY A 209 -1.49 -28.89 39.73
C GLY A 209 -1.24 -28.77 38.23
N LEU A 210 -1.23 -29.91 37.51
CA LEU A 210 -1.03 -29.96 36.07
C LEU A 210 -2.21 -29.38 35.29
N LEU A 211 -3.45 -29.65 35.73
CA LEU A 211 -4.65 -29.06 35.15
C LEU A 211 -4.69 -27.54 35.29
N LEU A 212 -4.35 -27.00 36.47
CA LEU A 212 -4.29 -25.55 36.65
C LEU A 212 -3.16 -24.94 35.81
N LEU A 213 -2.01 -25.63 35.68
CA LEU A 213 -0.87 -25.18 34.87
C LEU A 213 -1.23 -25.06 33.39
N ALA A 214 -2.08 -25.95 32.89
CA ALA A 214 -2.48 -25.99 31.49
C ALA A 214 -3.40 -24.86 31.00
N ARG A 215 -3.71 -23.88 31.86
CA ARG A 215 -4.54 -22.67 31.64
C ARG A 215 -5.06 -22.51 30.20
N ILE A 216 -6.15 -23.22 29.91
CA ILE A 216 -6.66 -23.38 28.55
C ILE A 216 -7.44 -22.11 28.16
N HIS A 217 -6.77 -21.17 27.48
CA HIS A 217 -7.42 -20.03 26.82
C HIS A 217 -8.07 -20.43 25.48
N ALA A 218 -8.71 -21.60 25.43
CA ALA A 218 -9.36 -22.08 24.22
C ALA A 218 -10.81 -21.61 24.15
N THR A 219 -11.23 -21.27 22.93
CA THR A 219 -12.64 -21.13 22.54
C THR A 219 -13.38 -22.44 22.81
N LEU A 220 -14.70 -22.39 23.02
CA LEU A 220 -15.54 -23.57 23.28
C LEU A 220 -15.27 -24.75 22.32
N PRO A 221 -15.17 -24.56 20.99
CA PRO A 221 -14.86 -25.65 20.05
C PRO A 221 -13.46 -26.25 20.28
N GLY A 222 -12.46 -25.39 20.52
CA GLY A 222 -11.11 -25.81 20.85
C GLY A 222 -11.04 -26.64 22.13
N ARG A 223 -11.87 -26.34 23.14
CA ARG A 223 -11.96 -27.13 24.38
C ARG A 223 -12.47 -28.55 24.13
N PHE A 224 -13.50 -28.71 23.30
CA PHE A 224 -14.02 -30.05 22.97
C PHE A 224 -13.00 -30.89 22.23
N ARG A 225 -12.30 -30.29 21.26
CA ARG A 225 -11.20 -30.95 20.54
C ARG A 225 -10.11 -31.41 21.50
N LEU A 226 -9.72 -30.56 22.44
CA LEU A 226 -8.73 -30.88 23.47
C LEU A 226 -9.19 -32.03 24.37
N ILE A 227 -10.45 -32.04 24.82
CA ILE A 227 -10.98 -33.14 25.62
C ILE A 227 -10.93 -34.47 24.86
N LEU A 228 -11.27 -34.46 23.56
CA LEU A 228 -11.20 -35.67 22.74
C LEU A 228 -9.77 -36.17 22.53
N ASP A 229 -8.81 -35.25 22.30
CA ASP A 229 -7.40 -35.60 22.20
C ASP A 229 -6.86 -36.17 23.52
N ALA A 230 -7.23 -35.59 24.66
CA ALA A 230 -6.89 -36.11 25.97
C ALA A 230 -7.52 -37.50 26.18
N LEU A 231 -8.78 -37.67 25.80
CA LEU A 231 -9.49 -38.94 25.93
C LEU A 231 -8.89 -40.04 25.03
N MET A 232 -8.38 -39.71 23.85
CA MET A 232 -7.68 -40.67 23.00
C MET A 232 -6.36 -41.13 23.64
N ILE A 233 -5.53 -40.20 24.11
CA ILE A 233 -4.25 -40.55 24.74
C ILE A 233 -4.50 -41.35 26.03
N LEU A 234 -5.38 -40.83 26.89
CA LEU A 234 -5.73 -41.46 28.16
C LEU A 234 -6.40 -42.82 27.97
N GLY A 235 -7.33 -42.92 27.02
CA GLY A 235 -8.02 -44.17 26.72
C GLY A 235 -7.07 -45.23 26.18
N ALA A 236 -6.14 -44.83 25.30
CA ALA A 236 -5.17 -45.75 24.71
C ALA A 236 -4.17 -46.29 25.75
N THR A 237 -3.64 -45.42 26.62
CA THR A 237 -2.71 -45.85 27.68
C THR A 237 -3.41 -46.64 28.78
N LEU A 238 -4.63 -46.26 29.16
CA LEU A 238 -5.46 -47.02 30.12
C LEU A 238 -5.80 -48.41 29.56
N ALA A 239 -6.13 -48.50 28.27
CA ALA A 239 -6.41 -49.78 27.62
C ALA A 239 -5.19 -50.71 27.67
N LEU A 240 -4.01 -50.21 27.29
CA LEU A 240 -2.77 -50.98 27.40
C LEU A 240 -2.54 -51.45 28.84
N SER A 241 -2.62 -50.55 29.80
CA SER A 241 -2.39 -50.92 31.20
C SER A 241 -3.40 -51.93 31.75
N TRP A 242 -4.68 -51.79 31.37
CA TRP A 242 -5.72 -52.72 31.79
C TRP A 242 -5.36 -54.15 31.40
N PHE A 243 -5.03 -54.38 30.13
CA PHE A 243 -4.77 -55.72 29.61
C PHE A 243 -3.39 -56.28 30.01
N PHE A 244 -2.37 -55.44 30.17
CA PHE A 244 -1.02 -55.92 30.46
C PHE A 244 -0.65 -55.94 31.95
N LEU A 245 -1.26 -55.08 32.78
CA LEU A 245 -0.78 -54.84 34.14
C LEU A 245 -1.90 -54.96 35.18
N LEU A 246 -3.00 -54.21 35.03
CA LEU A 246 -4.08 -54.18 36.02
C LEU A 246 -4.84 -55.51 36.10
N ALA A 247 -5.27 -56.08 34.98
CA ALA A 247 -6.04 -57.33 34.99
C ALA A 247 -5.24 -58.53 35.54
N PRO A 248 -3.96 -58.75 35.15
CA PRO A 248 -3.13 -59.79 35.76
C PRO A 248 -2.87 -59.56 37.26
N LEU A 249 -2.63 -58.30 37.66
CA LEU A 249 -2.37 -57.95 39.05
C LEU A 249 -3.59 -58.20 39.94
N LEU A 250 -4.78 -57.79 39.50
CA LEU A 250 -6.06 -58.09 40.16
C LEU A 250 -6.32 -59.60 40.28
N ALA A 251 -6.01 -60.38 39.23
CA ALA A 251 -6.19 -61.83 39.25
C ALA A 251 -5.23 -62.55 40.21
N SER A 252 -4.07 -61.96 40.52
CA SER A 252 -3.07 -62.53 41.43
C SER A 252 -3.32 -62.24 42.92
N MET A 253 -4.12 -61.21 43.23
CA MET A 253 -4.35 -60.73 44.59
C MET A 253 -5.52 -61.45 45.26
N HIS A 254 -5.29 -62.01 46.45
CA HIS A 254 -6.33 -62.63 47.30
C HIS A 254 -6.60 -61.82 48.59
N SER A 255 -6.20 -60.55 48.62
CA SER A 255 -6.23 -59.67 49.81
C SER A 255 -7.55 -58.91 49.98
N ASP A 256 -7.67 -58.14 51.07
CA ASP A 256 -8.78 -57.23 51.33
C ASP A 256 -9.03 -56.21 50.20
N LEU A 257 -10.30 -55.80 50.06
CA LEU A 257 -10.77 -54.87 49.02
C LEU A 257 -10.02 -53.54 49.00
N LEU A 258 -9.60 -53.04 50.16
CA LEU A 258 -8.85 -51.78 50.28
C LEU A 258 -7.44 -51.91 49.67
N THR A 259 -6.73 -53.00 49.98
CA THR A 259 -5.42 -53.30 49.41
C THR A 259 -5.50 -53.52 47.91
N GLN A 260 -6.53 -54.22 47.43
CA GLN A 260 -6.78 -54.39 46.00
C GLN A 260 -7.05 -53.04 45.32
N GLY A 261 -7.90 -52.20 45.92
CA GLY A 261 -8.21 -50.87 45.39
C GLY A 261 -6.98 -49.97 45.32
N LEU A 262 -6.15 -49.96 46.35
CA LEU A 262 -4.89 -49.19 46.38
C LEU A 262 -3.86 -49.71 45.38
N ALA A 263 -3.75 -51.04 45.24
CA ALA A 263 -2.84 -51.65 44.28
C ALA A 263 -3.21 -51.36 42.82
N VAL A 264 -4.50 -51.14 42.53
CA VAL A 264 -4.98 -50.66 41.22
C VAL A 264 -4.82 -49.15 41.08
N TYR A 265 -5.10 -48.41 42.16
CA TYR A 265 -5.12 -46.95 42.16
C TYR A 265 -3.77 -46.34 41.79
N LEU A 266 -2.67 -46.87 42.34
CA LEU A 266 -1.32 -46.36 42.11
C LEU A 266 -0.92 -46.42 40.62
N PRO A 267 -0.86 -47.60 39.96
CA PRO A 267 -0.50 -47.67 38.54
C PRO A 267 -1.51 -46.93 37.64
N ALA A 268 -2.81 -47.00 37.96
CA ALA A 268 -3.82 -46.25 37.21
C ALA A 268 -3.55 -44.73 37.25
N SER A 269 -3.17 -44.21 38.41
CA SER A 269 -2.89 -42.79 38.60
C SER A 269 -1.61 -42.34 37.89
N ASP A 270 -0.56 -43.16 37.85
CA ASP A 270 0.63 -42.92 37.04
C ASP A 270 0.29 -42.74 35.56
N ILE A 271 -0.53 -43.64 35.04
CA ILE A 271 -0.94 -43.61 33.64
C ILE A 271 -1.75 -42.37 33.35
N ILE A 272 -2.68 -42.01 34.23
CA ILE A 272 -3.48 -40.80 34.10
C ILE A 272 -2.55 -39.57 34.05
N LEU A 273 -1.59 -39.47 34.98
CA LEU A 273 -0.64 -38.35 35.03
C LEU A 273 0.27 -38.28 33.81
N VAL A 274 0.88 -39.39 33.40
CA VAL A 274 1.76 -39.46 32.23
C VAL A 274 0.98 -39.13 30.96
N SER A 275 -0.23 -39.66 30.81
CA SER A 275 -1.10 -39.39 29.65
C SER A 275 -1.51 -37.93 29.60
N LEU A 276 -1.84 -37.33 30.75
CA LEU A 276 -2.20 -35.92 30.84
C LEU A 276 -1.00 -35.02 30.52
N ALA A 277 0.19 -35.37 30.99
CA ALA A 277 1.41 -34.64 30.67
C ALA A 277 1.80 -34.79 29.18
N ALA A 278 1.66 -35.99 28.62
CA ALA A 278 1.86 -36.26 27.19
C ALA A 278 0.88 -35.45 26.34
N PHE A 279 -0.38 -35.40 26.78
CA PHE A 279 -1.42 -34.61 26.16
C PHE A 279 -1.03 -33.13 26.12
N PHE A 280 -0.62 -32.53 27.25
CA PHE A 280 -0.19 -31.13 27.27
C PHE A 280 1.06 -30.87 26.43
N LEU A 281 1.99 -31.82 26.38
CA LEU A 281 3.15 -31.74 25.48
C LEU A 281 2.74 -31.86 24.01
N CYS A 282 1.65 -32.53 23.66
CA CYS A 282 1.20 -32.68 22.27
C CYS A 282 0.16 -31.63 21.85
N CYS A 283 -0.39 -30.86 22.80
CA CYS A 283 -1.39 -29.85 22.52
C CYS A 283 -0.80 -28.65 21.78
N THR A 284 -1.25 -28.42 20.55
CA THR A 284 -0.86 -27.26 19.75
C THR A 284 -1.52 -25.96 20.18
N THR A 285 -2.53 -26.03 21.05
CA THR A 285 -3.25 -24.85 21.55
C THR A 285 -2.56 -24.21 22.75
N LEU A 286 -1.59 -24.89 23.37
CA LEU A 286 -0.80 -24.33 24.44
C LEU A 286 0.35 -23.51 23.84
N SER A 287 0.77 -22.46 24.55
CA SER A 287 1.85 -21.59 24.11
C SER A 287 3.15 -22.39 23.99
N PRO A 288 3.83 -22.37 22.82
CA PRO A 288 5.05 -23.14 22.60
C PRO A 288 6.18 -22.76 23.56
N GLU A 289 6.12 -21.57 24.14
CA GLU A 289 7.05 -21.12 25.18
C GLU A 289 6.98 -21.97 26.45
N LEU A 290 5.85 -22.64 26.73
CA LEU A 290 5.65 -23.53 27.87
C LEU A 290 6.07 -24.98 27.61
N ASP A 291 6.42 -25.34 26.37
CA ASP A 291 6.91 -26.67 25.99
C ASP A 291 8.04 -27.21 26.87
N PRO A 292 9.08 -26.43 27.24
CA PRO A 292 10.16 -26.96 28.05
C PRO A 292 9.76 -27.21 29.52
N VAL A 293 8.67 -26.58 29.99
CA VAL A 293 8.07 -26.82 31.31
C VAL A 293 7.29 -28.13 31.28
N PHE A 294 6.38 -28.30 30.31
CA PHE A 294 5.61 -29.53 30.14
C PHE A 294 6.50 -30.73 29.81
N GLY A 295 7.54 -30.54 29.00
CA GLY A 295 8.51 -31.58 28.68
C GLY A 295 9.27 -32.07 29.91
N ALA A 296 9.67 -31.15 30.80
CA ALA A 296 10.33 -31.51 32.06
C ALA A 296 9.40 -32.30 32.99
N ILE A 297 8.13 -31.87 33.12
CA ILE A 297 7.12 -32.57 33.91
C ILE A 297 6.81 -33.94 33.30
N PHE A 298 6.62 -34.03 31.98
CA PHE A 298 6.33 -35.26 31.28
C PHE A 298 7.43 -36.31 31.47
N TRP A 299 8.69 -35.94 31.21
CA TRP A 299 9.81 -36.86 31.42
C TRP A 299 9.99 -37.24 32.88
N GLY A 300 9.78 -36.29 33.81
CA GLY A 300 9.81 -36.57 35.24
C GLY A 300 8.73 -37.59 35.66
N LEU A 301 7.49 -37.40 35.21
CA LEU A 301 6.38 -38.34 35.48
C LEU A 301 6.60 -39.69 34.79
N CYS A 302 7.18 -39.73 33.59
CA CYS A 302 7.53 -41.00 32.94
C CYS A 302 8.57 -41.77 33.76
N LEU A 303 9.60 -41.11 34.26
CA LEU A 303 10.60 -41.75 35.13
C LEU A 303 9.96 -42.23 36.43
N LEU A 304 9.04 -41.46 37.01
CA LEU A 304 8.30 -41.86 38.21
C LEU A 304 7.46 -43.12 37.95
N ALA A 305 6.67 -43.13 36.87
CA ALA A 305 5.85 -44.28 36.48
C ALA A 305 6.68 -45.53 36.18
N VAL A 306 7.86 -45.39 35.55
CA VAL A 306 8.80 -46.50 35.35
C VAL A 306 9.34 -46.99 36.69
N SER A 307 9.65 -46.08 37.62
CA SER A 307 10.13 -46.40 38.96
C SER A 307 9.10 -47.22 39.75
N ASP A 308 7.84 -46.78 39.73
CA ASP A 308 6.72 -47.45 40.40
C ASP A 308 6.37 -48.79 39.74
N SER A 309 6.50 -48.89 38.42
CA SER A 309 6.36 -50.16 37.69
C SER A 309 7.46 -51.16 38.05
N LEU A 310 8.71 -50.70 38.21
CA LEU A 310 9.83 -51.54 38.65
C LEU A 310 9.60 -52.06 40.07
N LEU A 311 9.07 -51.24 40.97
CA LEU A 311 8.70 -51.65 42.33
C LEU A 311 7.63 -52.75 42.32
N GLN A 312 6.59 -52.60 41.51
CA GLN A 312 5.54 -53.62 41.37
C GLN A 312 6.07 -54.90 40.75
N TYR A 313 6.95 -54.80 39.75
CA TYR A 313 7.59 -55.95 39.14
C TYR A 313 8.51 -56.71 40.11
N GLU A 314 9.27 -56.00 40.95
CA GLU A 314 10.09 -56.60 42.00
C GLU A 314 9.24 -57.31 43.05
N ALA A 315 8.10 -56.72 43.43
CA ALA A 315 7.13 -57.35 44.33
C ALA A 315 6.59 -58.69 43.78
N LEU A 316 6.39 -58.77 42.46
CA LEU A 316 5.96 -60.00 41.77
C LEU A 316 7.11 -61.02 41.65
N ASN A 317 8.33 -60.58 41.36
CA ASN A 317 9.40 -61.49 40.93
C ASN A 317 10.49 -61.76 41.98
N ARG A 318 10.42 -61.18 43.19
CA ARG A 318 11.21 -61.40 44.45
C ARG A 318 12.75 -61.54 44.37
N THR A 319 13.37 -61.56 43.18
CA THR A 319 14.74 -62.03 42.94
C THR A 319 15.62 -61.05 42.16
N LEU A 320 15.04 -59.95 41.64
CA LEU A 320 15.74 -58.95 40.84
C LEU A 320 16.08 -57.74 41.70
N GLY A 321 17.36 -57.51 41.98
CA GLY A 321 17.85 -56.34 42.73
C GLY A 321 17.76 -55.02 41.94
N LEU A 322 16.55 -54.58 41.62
CA LEU A 322 16.25 -53.36 40.85
C LEU A 322 16.32 -52.07 41.68
N GLU A 323 16.53 -52.19 42.98
CA GLU A 323 16.64 -51.10 43.95
C GLU A 323 17.66 -50.01 43.57
N LEU A 324 18.79 -50.38 42.95
CA LEU A 324 19.79 -49.40 42.52
C LEU A 324 19.27 -48.52 41.38
N ILE A 325 18.55 -49.12 40.42
CA ILE A 325 17.96 -48.40 39.29
C ILE A 325 16.88 -47.46 39.82
N ARG A 326 16.05 -47.94 40.74
CA ARG A 326 14.99 -47.15 41.39
C ARG A 326 15.54 -45.96 42.18
N ALA A 327 16.62 -46.18 42.92
CA ALA A 327 17.30 -45.13 43.69
C ALA A 327 17.90 -44.02 42.82
N LEU A 328 18.16 -44.29 41.54
CA LEU A 328 18.53 -43.27 40.57
C LEU A 328 17.29 -42.62 39.95
N LEU A 329 16.30 -43.41 39.55
CA LEU A 329 15.11 -42.94 38.84
C LEU A 329 14.26 -41.97 39.65
N ASP A 330 14.04 -42.26 40.93
CA ASP A 330 13.23 -41.44 41.85
C ASP A 330 13.73 -39.99 41.98
N PRO A 331 15.00 -39.73 42.36
CA PRO A 331 15.52 -38.37 42.42
C PRO A 331 15.58 -37.73 41.03
N CYS A 332 15.84 -38.50 39.97
CA CYS A 332 15.79 -37.98 38.60
C CYS A 332 14.40 -37.44 38.26
N ALA A 333 13.35 -38.22 38.55
CA ALA A 333 11.96 -37.87 38.32
C ALA A 333 11.59 -36.58 39.05
N LEU A 334 11.86 -36.51 40.36
CA LEU A 334 11.52 -35.35 41.18
C LEU A 334 12.30 -34.10 40.77
N LEU A 335 13.58 -34.22 40.41
CA LEU A 335 14.40 -33.10 39.93
C LEU A 335 13.93 -32.60 38.56
N LEU A 336 13.50 -33.47 37.65
CA LEU A 336 12.92 -33.07 36.38
C LEU A 336 11.60 -32.30 36.59
N ILE A 337 10.71 -32.81 37.46
CA ILE A 337 9.48 -32.10 37.83
C ILE A 337 9.82 -30.74 38.46
N ALA A 338 10.78 -30.68 39.38
CA ALA A 338 11.21 -29.44 40.02
C ALA A 338 11.90 -28.47 39.04
N SER A 339 12.57 -28.96 38.00
CA SER A 339 13.16 -28.12 36.95
C SER A 339 12.11 -27.33 36.17
N ALA A 340 10.86 -27.79 36.16
CA ALA A 340 9.74 -27.03 35.61
C ALA A 340 9.54 -25.70 36.36
N ALA A 341 9.79 -25.66 37.67
CA ALA A 341 9.74 -24.42 38.47
C ALA A 341 10.78 -23.38 38.05
N ILE A 342 11.93 -23.85 37.56
CA ILE A 342 13.03 -23.03 37.08
C ILE A 342 12.68 -22.41 35.72
N LYS A 343 12.07 -23.20 34.84
CA LYS A 343 11.78 -22.80 33.45
C LYS A 343 10.49 -21.99 33.32
N TYR A 344 9.54 -22.18 34.23
CA TYR A 344 8.23 -21.49 34.22
C TYR A 344 8.30 -19.95 34.18
N PRO A 345 9.10 -19.24 35.00
CA PRO A 345 9.16 -17.78 34.92
C PRO A 345 9.69 -17.30 33.58
N GLN A 346 10.65 -18.01 32.97
CA GLN A 346 11.21 -17.67 31.67
C GLN A 346 10.18 -17.87 30.56
N SER A 347 9.45 -18.98 30.57
CA SER A 347 8.41 -19.27 29.57
C SER A 347 7.26 -18.26 29.61
N VAL A 348 6.84 -17.82 30.80
CA VAL A 348 5.77 -16.82 30.95
C VAL A 348 6.22 -15.45 30.45
N VAL A 349 7.46 -15.04 30.73
CA VAL A 349 8.01 -13.79 30.21
C VAL A 349 8.08 -13.83 28.67
N ASN A 350 8.59 -14.92 28.09
CA ASN A 350 8.65 -15.07 26.64
C ASN A 350 7.26 -15.04 26.00
N GLU A 351 6.26 -15.67 26.63
CA GLU A 351 4.87 -15.64 26.18
C GLU A 351 4.31 -14.22 26.16
N HIS A 352 4.53 -13.43 27.22
CA HIS A 352 4.10 -12.03 27.26
C HIS A 352 4.84 -11.17 26.22
N VAL A 353 6.14 -11.37 26.04
CA VAL A 353 6.92 -10.67 25.00
C VAL A 353 6.41 -11.02 23.61
N ARG A 354 6.01 -12.28 23.37
CA ARG A 354 5.43 -12.74 22.11
C ARG A 354 4.03 -12.19 21.87
N LEU A 355 3.21 -12.05 22.91
CA LEU A 355 1.88 -11.43 22.80
C LEU A 355 1.95 -9.91 22.61
N ALA A 356 2.94 -9.24 23.22
CA ALA A 356 3.18 -7.81 23.08
C ALA A 356 3.81 -7.46 21.73
N ARG A 357 4.66 -8.32 21.19
CA ARG A 357 5.12 -8.23 19.80
C ARG A 357 3.99 -8.70 18.90
N GLN A 358 3.28 -7.75 18.27
CA GLN A 358 2.37 -8.04 17.16
C GLN A 358 2.99 -9.05 16.20
N PRO A 359 2.19 -9.90 15.52
CA PRO A 359 2.69 -11.03 14.74
C PRO A 359 3.52 -10.52 13.56
N LEU A 360 4.80 -10.29 13.78
CA LEU A 360 5.77 -10.28 12.72
C LEU A 360 5.75 -11.71 12.17
N PRO A 361 5.61 -11.92 10.85
CA PRO A 361 5.77 -13.23 10.25
C PRO A 361 7.22 -13.69 10.47
N LEU A 362 7.46 -14.32 11.62
CA LEU A 362 8.75 -14.93 11.94
C LEU A 362 8.97 -16.12 10.99
N PRO A 363 10.24 -16.37 10.64
CA PRO A 363 10.61 -17.30 9.59
C PRO A 363 10.11 -18.69 9.93
N MET A 364 9.54 -19.34 8.92
CA MET A 364 9.37 -20.78 8.68
C MET A 364 10.17 -21.70 9.64
N MET A 365 9.79 -21.75 10.92
CA MET A 365 10.16 -22.85 11.81
C MET A 365 9.46 -24.11 11.29
N PRO A 366 10.08 -25.29 11.43
CA PRO A 366 9.79 -26.42 10.57
C PRO A 366 8.35 -26.86 10.78
N GLN A 367 7.50 -26.64 9.76
CA GLN A 367 6.12 -27.13 9.69
C GLN A 367 6.00 -28.62 10.03
N LEU A 368 7.10 -29.36 9.89
CA LEU A 368 7.24 -30.76 10.26
C LEU A 368 7.00 -31.01 11.76
N SER A 369 7.54 -30.22 12.68
CA SER A 369 7.38 -30.47 14.12
C SER A 369 5.95 -30.22 14.59
N LEU A 370 5.31 -29.20 14.03
CA LEU A 370 3.90 -28.88 14.27
C LEU A 370 3.00 -29.99 13.70
N SER A 371 3.32 -30.50 12.51
CA SER A 371 2.60 -31.61 11.86
C SER A 371 2.79 -32.92 12.64
N LEU A 372 4.00 -33.24 13.08
CA LEU A 372 4.27 -34.42 13.92
C LEU A 372 3.50 -34.34 15.25
N ARG A 373 3.51 -33.19 15.91
CA ARG A 373 2.80 -32.96 17.18
C ARG A 373 1.29 -33.16 17.07
N THR A 374 0.69 -32.73 15.95
CA THR A 374 -0.74 -32.99 15.69
C THR A 374 -1.05 -34.44 15.35
N LEU A 375 -0.07 -35.18 14.82
CA LEU A 375 -0.23 -36.59 14.44
C LEU A 375 0.03 -37.57 15.58
N THR A 376 0.76 -37.17 16.63
CA THR A 376 1.13 -38.02 17.78
C THR A 376 -0.04 -38.78 18.42
N PRO A 377 -1.17 -38.14 18.81
CA PRO A 377 -2.26 -38.87 19.47
C PRO A 377 -2.90 -39.93 18.56
N PHE A 378 -2.84 -39.75 17.24
CA PHE A 378 -3.37 -40.70 16.27
C PHE A 378 -2.47 -41.91 16.09
N LEU A 379 -1.17 -41.66 15.93
CA LEU A 379 -0.19 -42.74 15.83
C LEU A 379 -0.24 -43.61 17.07
N LEU A 380 -0.34 -42.98 18.26
CA LEU A 380 -0.49 -43.68 19.52
C LEU A 380 -1.78 -44.54 19.55
N ALA A 381 -2.95 -43.95 19.27
CA ALA A 381 -4.21 -44.70 19.26
C ALA A 381 -4.20 -45.86 18.24
N LEU A 382 -3.63 -45.64 17.05
CA LEU A 382 -3.53 -46.65 16.00
C LEU A 382 -2.60 -47.80 16.40
N ILE A 383 -1.44 -47.50 16.99
CA ILE A 383 -0.52 -48.51 17.52
C ILE A 383 -1.20 -49.32 18.61
N VAL A 384 -1.93 -48.68 19.53
CA VAL A 384 -2.66 -49.39 20.60
C VAL A 384 -3.74 -50.29 20.03
N CYS A 385 -4.57 -49.81 19.10
CA CYS A 385 -5.58 -50.64 18.44
C CYS A 385 -4.94 -51.84 17.72
N ALA A 386 -3.83 -51.65 17.02
CA ALA A 386 -3.10 -52.73 16.36
C ALA A 386 -2.55 -53.74 17.36
N LEU A 387 -1.97 -53.28 18.47
CA LEU A 387 -1.36 -54.13 19.49
C LEU A 387 -2.42 -54.95 20.26
N LEU A 388 -3.54 -54.31 20.62
CA LEU A 388 -4.71 -54.97 21.23
C LEU A 388 -5.31 -56.04 20.30
N SER A 389 -5.36 -55.76 18.99
CA SER A 389 -5.92 -56.68 17.99
C SER A 389 -4.97 -57.83 17.63
N THR A 390 -3.65 -57.67 17.78
CA THR A 390 -2.66 -58.69 17.39
C THR A 390 -2.17 -59.53 18.56
N VAL A 391 -1.87 -58.91 19.70
CA VAL A 391 -1.27 -59.60 20.86
C VAL A 391 -2.35 -60.13 21.80
N VAL A 392 -3.34 -59.31 22.15
CA VAL A 392 -4.35 -59.68 23.16
C VAL A 392 -5.43 -60.59 22.56
N ALA A 393 -5.86 -60.33 21.32
CA ALA A 393 -6.87 -61.16 20.65
C ALA A 393 -6.40 -62.62 20.43
N ALA A 394 -5.08 -62.85 20.38
CA ALA A 394 -4.51 -64.20 20.23
C ALA A 394 -4.66 -65.07 21.48
N HIS A 395 -4.92 -64.50 22.67
CA HIS A 395 -4.86 -65.23 23.94
C HIS A 395 -6.21 -65.80 24.43
N GLY A 396 -7.36 -65.49 23.81
CA GLY A 396 -8.65 -66.13 24.16
C GLY A 396 -9.92 -65.38 23.75
N SER A 397 -11.06 -66.09 23.72
CA SER A 397 -12.34 -65.59 23.18
C SER A 397 -13.00 -64.48 24.03
N HIS A 398 -12.95 -64.56 25.37
CA HIS A 398 -13.55 -63.54 26.24
C HIS A 398 -12.72 -62.24 26.28
N LEU A 399 -11.39 -62.36 26.20
CA LEU A 399 -10.46 -61.23 26.07
C LEU A 399 -10.61 -60.55 24.71
N LEU A 400 -10.95 -61.30 23.66
CA LEU A 400 -11.19 -60.78 22.32
C LEU A 400 -12.40 -59.82 22.28
N LEU A 401 -13.51 -60.15 22.98
CA LEU A 401 -14.67 -59.27 23.04
C LEU A 401 -14.37 -57.94 23.75
N GLN A 402 -13.65 -57.99 24.88
CA GLN A 402 -13.25 -56.80 25.64
C GLN A 402 -12.22 -55.93 24.90
N SER A 403 -11.24 -56.56 24.25
CA SER A 403 -10.22 -55.87 23.45
C SER A 403 -10.84 -55.19 22.23
N THR A 404 -11.77 -55.87 21.54
CA THR A 404 -12.47 -55.33 20.37
C THR A 404 -13.40 -54.18 20.76
N SER A 405 -14.12 -54.27 21.88
CA SER A 405 -14.98 -53.17 22.35
C SER A 405 -14.17 -51.93 22.75
N CYS A 406 -13.01 -52.12 23.39
CA CYS A 406 -12.10 -51.04 23.72
C CYS A 406 -11.49 -50.38 22.47
N ALA A 407 -11.04 -51.17 21.50
CA ALA A 407 -10.55 -50.66 20.23
C ALA A 407 -11.65 -49.92 19.45
N GLY A 408 -12.88 -50.43 19.44
CA GLY A 408 -14.05 -49.78 18.85
C GLY A 408 -14.36 -48.43 19.50
N ALA A 409 -14.26 -48.33 20.83
CA ALA A 409 -14.44 -47.07 21.55
C ALA A 409 -13.37 -46.04 21.17
N LEU A 410 -12.09 -46.44 21.07
CA LEU A 410 -11.01 -45.56 20.62
C LEU A 410 -11.23 -45.06 19.19
N ILE A 411 -11.67 -45.94 18.28
CA ILE A 411 -12.01 -45.57 16.90
C ILE A 411 -13.20 -44.61 16.87
N ALA A 412 -14.21 -44.79 17.72
CA ALA A 412 -15.35 -43.89 17.80
C ALA A 412 -14.94 -42.48 18.27
N VAL A 413 -14.06 -42.38 19.28
CA VAL A 413 -13.51 -41.09 19.74
C VAL A 413 -12.68 -40.44 18.62
N PHE A 414 -11.87 -41.21 17.91
CA PHE A 414 -11.14 -40.74 16.72
C PHE A 414 -12.09 -40.17 15.67
N MET A 415 -13.15 -40.91 15.30
CA MET A 415 -14.13 -40.47 14.31
C MET A 415 -14.85 -39.18 14.74
N MET A 416 -15.30 -39.10 15.99
CA MET A 416 -15.91 -37.88 16.53
C MET A 416 -14.98 -36.67 16.43
N ARG A 417 -13.68 -36.86 16.72
CA ARG A 417 -12.69 -35.82 16.53
C ARG A 417 -12.55 -35.40 15.06
N GLN A 418 -12.46 -36.35 14.14
CA GLN A 418 -12.34 -36.03 12.71
C GLN A 418 -13.54 -35.23 12.20
N ILE A 419 -14.75 -35.56 12.66
CA ILE A 419 -15.97 -34.83 12.34
C ILE A 419 -15.88 -33.37 12.82
N ILE A 420 -15.42 -33.14 14.05
CA ILE A 420 -15.26 -31.78 14.59
C ILE A 420 -14.24 -30.98 13.77
N ILE A 421 -13.10 -31.58 13.41
CA ILE A 421 -12.08 -30.92 12.58
C ILE A 421 -12.66 -30.54 11.22
N LEU A 422 -13.46 -31.42 10.61
CA LEU A 422 -14.13 -31.12 9.35
C LEU A 422 -15.10 -29.95 9.49
N PHE A 423 -15.87 -29.88 10.59
CA PHE A 423 -16.75 -28.76 10.87
C PHE A 423 -16.00 -27.45 11.11
N GLU A 424 -14.89 -27.48 11.86
CA GLU A 424 -14.04 -26.30 12.06
C GLU A 424 -13.42 -25.83 10.75
N ASN A 425 -12.92 -26.74 9.92
CA ASN A 425 -12.34 -26.40 8.63
C ASN A 425 -13.41 -25.83 7.68
N ALA A 426 -14.61 -26.42 7.65
CA ALA A 426 -15.73 -25.89 6.89
C ALA A 426 -16.14 -24.49 7.38
N ARG A 427 -16.11 -24.24 8.69
CA ARG A 427 -16.39 -22.92 9.28
C ARG A 427 -15.29 -21.91 8.93
N ALA A 428 -14.03 -22.28 9.06
CA ALA A 428 -12.89 -21.43 8.72
C ALA A 428 -12.87 -21.07 7.23
N ALA A 429 -13.16 -22.05 6.35
CA ALA A 429 -13.29 -21.82 4.92
C ALA A 429 -14.41 -20.82 4.59
N ARG A 430 -15.56 -20.91 5.29
CA ARG A 430 -16.65 -19.92 5.14
C ARG A 430 -16.22 -18.52 5.61
N GLN A 431 -15.54 -18.42 6.76
CA GLN A 431 -15.04 -17.14 7.25
C GLN A 431 -14.03 -16.50 6.28
N LEU A 432 -13.16 -17.31 5.67
CA LEU A 432 -12.22 -16.83 4.67
C LEU A 432 -12.93 -16.39 3.39
N LEU A 433 -13.97 -17.11 2.95
CA LEU A 433 -14.80 -16.70 1.84
C LEU A 433 -15.51 -15.36 2.13
N ASP A 434 -16.07 -15.19 3.32
CA ASP A 434 -16.73 -13.94 3.72
C ASP A 434 -15.74 -12.76 3.76
N ALA A 435 -14.53 -12.96 4.31
CA ALA A 435 -13.49 -11.94 4.31
C ALA A 435 -13.02 -11.57 2.90
N LEU A 436 -12.90 -12.55 2.00
CA LEU A 436 -12.61 -12.31 0.58
C LEU A 436 -13.74 -11.52 -0.10
N LEU A 437 -14.99 -11.81 0.21
CA LEU A 437 -16.12 -11.05 -0.32
C LEU A 437 -16.14 -9.60 0.18
N VAL A 438 -15.79 -9.37 1.46
CA VAL A 438 -15.68 -8.00 2.01
C VAL A 438 -14.55 -7.23 1.36
N THR A 439 -13.35 -7.82 1.27
CA THR A 439 -12.20 -7.17 0.62
C THR A 439 -12.43 -6.92 -0.87
N GLN A 440 -13.14 -7.81 -1.57
CA GLN A 440 -13.57 -7.57 -2.95
C GLN A 440 -14.54 -6.39 -3.06
N ARG A 441 -15.47 -6.22 -2.11
CA ARG A 441 -16.38 -5.06 -2.08
C ARG A 441 -15.64 -3.76 -1.80
N GLU A 442 -14.68 -3.77 -0.88
CA GLU A 442 -13.84 -2.60 -0.59
C GLU A 442 -12.98 -2.19 -1.79
N LEU A 443 -12.37 -3.17 -2.47
CA LEU A 443 -11.65 -2.94 -3.72
C LEU A 443 -12.57 -2.42 -4.83
N GLY A 444 -13.80 -2.94 -4.91
CA GLY A 444 -14.82 -2.45 -5.84
C GLY A 444 -15.16 -0.97 -5.61
N ALA A 445 -15.40 -0.59 -4.35
CA ALA A 445 -15.71 0.78 -3.96
C ALA A 445 -14.52 1.73 -4.21
N SER A 446 -13.30 1.32 -3.85
CA SER A 446 -12.09 2.11 -4.12
C SER A 446 -11.85 2.28 -5.62
N ARG A 447 -12.11 1.25 -6.42
CA ARG A 447 -11.98 1.34 -7.88
C ARG A 447 -12.98 2.34 -8.46
N THR A 448 -14.21 2.40 -7.96
CA THR A 448 -15.19 3.41 -8.42
C THR A 448 -14.78 4.84 -8.04
N GLU A 449 -14.18 5.04 -6.88
CA GLU A 449 -13.67 6.34 -6.44
C GLU A 449 -12.48 6.79 -7.30
N ILE A 450 -11.54 5.88 -7.58
CA ILE A 450 -10.41 6.17 -8.49
C ILE A 450 -10.93 6.54 -9.88
N VAL A 451 -11.92 5.82 -10.42
CA VAL A 451 -12.49 6.15 -11.73
C VAL A 451 -13.14 7.54 -11.72
N ALA A 452 -13.92 7.88 -10.68
CA ALA A 452 -14.52 9.21 -10.54
C ALA A 452 -13.47 10.33 -10.50
N VAL A 453 -12.40 10.14 -9.70
CA VAL A 453 -11.29 11.10 -9.60
C VAL A 453 -10.54 11.22 -10.93
N THR A 454 -10.32 10.12 -11.66
CA THR A 454 -9.66 10.18 -12.97
C THR A 454 -10.49 10.90 -14.01
N CYS A 455 -11.82 10.73 -14.01
CA CYS A 455 -12.71 11.48 -14.89
C CYS A 455 -12.66 12.99 -14.57
N GLU A 456 -12.70 13.38 -13.29
CA GLU A 456 -12.62 14.79 -12.89
C GLU A 456 -11.26 15.41 -13.27
N MET A 457 -10.15 14.69 -13.08
CA MET A 457 -8.83 15.15 -13.52
C MET A 457 -8.75 15.29 -15.04
N GLN A 458 -9.39 14.39 -15.79
CA GLN A 458 -9.39 14.44 -17.25
C GLN A 458 -10.23 15.60 -17.77
N GLU A 459 -11.40 15.87 -17.19
CA GLU A 459 -12.20 17.06 -17.50
C GLU A 459 -11.42 18.35 -17.20
N LYS A 460 -10.74 18.44 -16.05
CA LYS A 460 -9.88 19.59 -15.71
C LYS A 460 -8.75 19.80 -16.71
N ARG A 461 -8.05 18.75 -17.13
CA ARG A 461 -6.99 18.86 -18.15
C ARG A 461 -7.54 19.35 -19.49
N THR A 462 -8.68 18.82 -19.94
CA THR A 462 -9.30 19.28 -21.20
C THR A 462 -9.75 20.74 -21.13
N LEU A 463 -10.19 21.20 -19.96
CA LEU A 463 -10.52 22.61 -19.71
C LEU A 463 -9.28 23.51 -19.74
N GLU A 464 -8.18 23.10 -19.11
CA GLU A 464 -6.92 23.85 -19.10
C GLU A 464 -6.33 23.98 -20.51
N GLU A 465 -6.26 22.89 -21.28
CA GLU A 465 -5.79 22.91 -22.68
C GLU A 465 -6.66 23.82 -23.56
N ALA A 466 -7.99 23.74 -23.40
CA ALA A 466 -8.93 24.60 -24.11
C ALA A 466 -8.73 26.08 -23.77
N LEU A 467 -8.51 26.41 -22.48
CA LEU A 467 -8.32 27.78 -22.00
C LEU A 467 -6.99 28.37 -22.47
N GLU A 468 -5.93 27.55 -22.54
CA GLU A 468 -4.64 27.96 -23.09
C GLU A 468 -4.72 28.25 -24.59
N SER A 469 -5.46 27.44 -25.37
CA SER A 469 -5.71 27.71 -26.79
C SER A 469 -6.51 29.01 -27.02
N LEU A 470 -7.47 29.32 -26.14
CA LEU A 470 -8.25 30.55 -26.21
C LEU A 470 -7.37 31.77 -25.87
N ARG A 471 -6.51 31.65 -24.84
CA ARG A 471 -5.59 32.71 -24.41
C ARG A 471 -4.56 33.03 -25.47
N THR A 472 -4.02 32.01 -26.15
CA THR A 472 -3.08 32.20 -27.27
C THR A 472 -3.76 32.86 -28.48
N ALA A 473 -4.98 32.47 -28.83
CA ALA A 473 -5.74 33.14 -29.89
C ALA A 473 -6.04 34.62 -29.53
N HIS A 474 -6.36 34.91 -28.27
CA HIS A 474 -6.61 36.26 -27.79
C HIS A 474 -5.34 37.15 -27.81
N THR A 475 -4.17 36.60 -27.46
CA THR A 475 -2.91 37.36 -27.53
C THR A 475 -2.49 37.67 -28.96
N LEU A 476 -2.77 36.77 -29.92
CA LEU A 476 -2.56 37.02 -31.35
C LEU A 476 -3.50 38.12 -31.88
N LEU A 477 -4.78 38.10 -31.49
CA LEU A 477 -5.73 39.16 -31.84
C LEU A 477 -5.29 40.52 -31.28
N ALA A 478 -4.82 40.56 -30.02
CA ALA A 478 -4.33 41.79 -29.40
C ALA A 478 -3.07 42.37 -30.11
N ARG A 479 -2.31 41.52 -30.82
CA ARG A 479 -1.18 41.95 -31.67
C ARG A 479 -1.62 42.44 -33.05
N GLY A 480 -2.92 42.49 -33.33
CA GLY A 480 -3.47 42.95 -34.61
C GLY A 480 -3.49 41.89 -35.71
N ASP A 481 -3.30 40.61 -35.35
CA ASP A 481 -3.44 39.49 -36.29
C ASP A 481 -4.89 38.99 -36.29
N PHE A 482 -5.66 39.47 -37.26
CA PHE A 482 -7.08 39.12 -37.43
C PHE A 482 -7.28 37.73 -38.06
N SER A 483 -6.20 36.99 -38.34
CA SER A 483 -6.27 35.61 -38.81
C SER A 483 -6.31 34.58 -37.67
N ALA A 484 -6.11 35.02 -36.43
CA ALA A 484 -6.10 34.15 -35.25
C ALA A 484 -7.46 33.48 -35.03
N ARG A 485 -7.52 32.15 -35.16
CA ARG A 485 -8.69 31.33 -34.84
C ARG A 485 -8.41 30.54 -33.55
N ALA A 486 -9.36 30.54 -32.62
CA ALA A 486 -9.32 29.63 -31.48
C ALA A 486 -9.80 28.24 -31.94
N SER A 487 -8.92 27.24 -31.91
CA SER A 487 -9.27 25.82 -32.14
C SER A 487 -9.28 25.12 -30.79
N VAL A 488 -10.48 24.96 -30.23
CA VAL A 488 -10.69 24.32 -28.93
C VAL A 488 -11.18 22.88 -29.16
N PRO A 489 -10.60 21.86 -28.49
CA PRO A 489 -11.11 20.48 -28.54
C PRO A 489 -12.58 20.41 -28.07
N PRO A 490 -13.37 19.42 -28.53
CA PRO A 490 -14.79 19.32 -28.20
C PRO A 490 -14.99 19.26 -26.69
N GLY A 491 -15.65 20.29 -26.13
CA GLY A 491 -15.77 20.48 -24.69
C GLY A 491 -16.68 21.67 -24.34
N PRO A 492 -16.85 21.97 -23.04
CA PRO A 492 -17.78 23.01 -22.57
C PRO A 492 -17.40 24.44 -23.03
N LEU A 493 -16.16 24.66 -23.47
CA LEU A 493 -15.66 25.96 -23.93
C LEU A 493 -15.84 26.19 -25.44
N VAL A 494 -16.36 25.21 -26.19
CA VAL A 494 -16.65 25.35 -27.63
C VAL A 494 -17.54 26.56 -27.96
N PRO A 495 -18.62 26.87 -27.21
CA PRO A 495 -19.45 28.04 -27.50
C PRO A 495 -18.67 29.36 -27.37
N MET A 496 -17.72 29.42 -26.44
CA MET A 496 -16.88 30.60 -26.22
C MET A 496 -15.81 30.76 -27.31
N ALA A 497 -15.23 29.66 -27.78
CA ALA A 497 -14.32 29.68 -28.93
C ALA A 497 -15.04 30.12 -30.22
N LEU A 498 -16.28 29.66 -30.41
CA LEU A 498 -17.10 30.05 -31.55
C LEU A 498 -17.44 31.54 -31.51
N SER A 499 -17.87 32.06 -30.36
CA SER A 499 -18.18 33.49 -30.21
C SER A 499 -16.93 34.36 -30.41
N PHE A 500 -15.77 33.91 -29.92
CA PHE A 500 -14.49 34.57 -30.19
C PHE A 500 -14.16 34.60 -31.70
N ASN A 501 -14.27 33.47 -32.39
CA ASN A 501 -13.99 33.40 -33.83
C ASN A 501 -14.93 34.31 -34.65
N LEU A 502 -16.20 34.41 -34.27
CA LEU A 502 -17.15 35.35 -34.90
C LEU A 502 -16.80 36.82 -34.61
N MET A 503 -16.30 37.12 -33.41
CA MET A 503 -15.83 38.46 -33.05
C MET A 503 -14.61 38.86 -33.87
N VAL A 504 -13.61 37.97 -33.97
CA VAL A 504 -12.40 38.18 -34.80
C VAL A 504 -12.79 38.47 -36.24
N GLU A 505 -13.75 37.73 -36.78
CA GLU A 505 -14.25 37.90 -38.14
C GLU A 505 -14.92 39.27 -38.33
N ARG A 506 -15.76 39.70 -37.38
CA ARG A 506 -16.37 41.05 -37.42
C ARG A 506 -15.33 42.15 -37.30
N LEU A 507 -14.33 42.00 -36.43
CA LEU A 507 -13.24 42.97 -36.28
C LEU A 507 -12.38 43.05 -37.55
N GLY A 508 -12.12 41.91 -38.20
CA GLY A 508 -11.43 41.85 -39.49
C GLY A 508 -12.22 42.59 -40.57
N LEU A 509 -13.54 42.38 -40.65
CA LEU A 509 -14.41 43.11 -41.56
C LEU A 509 -14.44 44.61 -41.27
N LEU A 510 -14.52 45.02 -40.01
CA LEU A 510 -14.48 46.43 -39.62
C LEU A 510 -13.15 47.08 -40.02
N LYS A 511 -12.02 46.41 -39.80
CA LYS A 511 -10.71 46.92 -40.25
C LYS A 511 -10.67 47.10 -41.76
N GLN A 512 -11.15 46.10 -42.52
CA GLN A 512 -11.20 46.17 -43.97
C GLN A 512 -12.10 47.32 -44.45
N GLN A 513 -13.22 47.57 -43.76
CA GLN A 513 -14.07 48.73 -44.02
C GLN A 513 -13.36 50.04 -43.72
N THR A 514 -12.67 50.17 -42.58
CA THR A 514 -11.90 51.37 -42.24
C THR A 514 -10.81 51.65 -43.26
N GLU A 515 -10.06 50.62 -43.69
CA GLU A 515 -9.05 50.74 -44.76
C GLU A 515 -9.69 51.16 -46.09
N ALA A 516 -10.88 50.65 -46.42
CA ALA A 516 -11.62 51.07 -47.62
C ALA A 516 -12.08 52.53 -47.52
N TYR A 517 -12.55 52.98 -46.35
CA TYR A 517 -12.94 54.37 -46.10
C TYR A 517 -11.75 55.32 -46.19
N GLU A 518 -10.59 54.97 -45.62
CA GLU A 518 -9.38 55.79 -45.73
C GLU A 518 -8.91 55.93 -47.18
N ARG A 519 -8.98 54.84 -47.97
CA ARG A 519 -8.71 54.88 -49.41
C ARG A 519 -9.67 55.81 -50.15
N LEU A 520 -10.97 55.69 -49.91
CA LEU A 520 -11.99 56.55 -50.54
C LEU A 520 -11.77 58.03 -50.18
N ARG A 521 -11.41 58.31 -48.93
CA ARG A 521 -11.10 59.68 -48.48
C ARG A 521 -9.90 60.29 -49.21
N ALA A 522 -8.81 59.54 -49.32
CA ALA A 522 -7.62 59.98 -50.05
C ALA A 522 -7.93 60.26 -51.54
N GLU A 523 -8.81 59.46 -52.16
CA GLU A 523 -9.26 59.68 -53.54
C GLU A 523 -10.17 60.90 -53.69
N CYS A 524 -11.05 61.16 -52.72
CA CYS A 524 -11.87 62.38 -52.69
C CYS A 524 -11.01 63.65 -52.56
N ASP A 525 -9.95 63.62 -51.74
CA ASP A 525 -9.00 64.74 -51.62
C ASP A 525 -8.26 64.98 -52.94
N LEU A 526 -7.92 63.92 -53.67
CA LEU A 526 -7.33 63.99 -55.00
C LEU A 526 -8.33 64.53 -56.05
N LEU A 527 -9.60 64.12 -56.00
CA LEU A 527 -10.66 64.70 -56.84
C LEU A 527 -10.82 66.20 -56.58
N ARG A 528 -10.89 66.60 -55.31
CA ARG A 528 -11.02 68.01 -54.91
C ARG A 528 -9.90 68.86 -55.48
N THR A 529 -8.65 68.44 -55.33
CA THR A 529 -7.50 69.18 -55.88
C THR A 529 -7.54 69.27 -57.41
N THR A 530 -7.98 68.23 -58.11
CA THR A 530 -8.13 68.28 -59.58
C THR A 530 -9.26 69.20 -60.05
N VAL A 531 -10.38 69.25 -59.31
CA VAL A 531 -11.49 70.17 -59.60
C VAL A 531 -11.07 71.63 -59.33
N GLU A 532 -10.33 71.88 -58.25
CA GLU A 532 -9.78 73.20 -57.94
C GLU A 532 -8.79 73.66 -59.02
N GLN A 533 -7.92 72.78 -59.52
CA GLN A 533 -7.02 73.08 -60.64
C GLN A 533 -7.76 73.35 -61.96
N PHE A 534 -8.84 72.60 -62.23
CA PHE A 534 -9.69 72.81 -63.39
C PHE A 534 -10.42 74.16 -63.33
N ALA A 535 -10.95 74.52 -62.16
CA ALA A 535 -11.60 75.82 -61.94
C ALA A 535 -10.65 77.00 -62.17
N ASN A 536 -9.35 76.81 -61.90
CA ASN A 536 -8.31 77.80 -62.14
C ASN A 536 -7.79 77.83 -63.59
N GLY A 537 -8.37 77.04 -64.49
CA GLY A 537 -8.06 77.05 -65.93
C GLY A 537 -6.77 76.32 -66.30
N ALA A 538 -6.19 75.53 -65.39
CA ALA A 538 -5.02 74.72 -65.68
C ALA A 538 -5.40 73.50 -66.56
N LEU A 539 -4.56 73.20 -67.55
CA LEU A 539 -4.70 71.98 -68.35
C LEU A 539 -4.48 70.75 -67.45
N LEU A 540 -5.52 69.91 -67.34
CA LEU A 540 -5.46 68.64 -66.62
C LEU A 540 -4.30 67.77 -67.14
N VAL A 541 -3.28 67.58 -66.30
CA VAL A 541 -2.19 66.64 -66.55
C VAL A 541 -2.75 65.22 -66.38
N PRO A 542 -2.52 64.27 -67.31
CA PRO A 542 -3.01 62.92 -67.17
C PRO A 542 -2.44 62.28 -65.90
N LEU A 543 -3.32 61.91 -64.98
CA LEU A 543 -2.98 61.25 -63.72
C LEU A 543 -2.18 59.95 -63.99
N PRO A 544 -1.16 59.64 -63.16
CA PRO A 544 -0.39 58.42 -63.31
C PRO A 544 -1.31 57.19 -63.20
N ARG A 545 -1.27 56.33 -64.23
CA ARG A 545 -2.09 55.13 -64.42
C ARG A 545 -2.11 54.13 -63.24
N ASN A 546 -1.27 54.29 -62.23
CA ASN A 546 -1.11 53.32 -61.14
C ASN A 546 -2.12 53.46 -59.98
N ASN A 547 -2.92 54.54 -59.94
CA ASN A 547 -3.91 54.79 -58.87
C ASN A 547 -5.37 54.49 -59.26
N GLN A 548 -5.65 53.91 -60.43
CA GLN A 548 -7.01 53.57 -60.84
C GLN A 548 -7.40 52.17 -60.36
N ARG A 549 -7.85 52.04 -59.10
CA ARG A 549 -8.40 50.77 -58.59
C ARG A 549 -9.77 50.83 -57.94
N THR A 550 -10.40 51.99 -57.80
CA THR A 550 -11.80 52.07 -57.37
C THR A 550 -12.70 52.39 -58.58
N PRO A 551 -13.73 51.56 -58.86
CA PRO A 551 -14.63 51.78 -59.99
C PRO A 551 -15.60 52.96 -59.78
N GLU A 552 -15.69 53.50 -58.56
CA GLU A 552 -16.77 54.43 -58.17
C GLU A 552 -16.48 55.89 -58.56
N LEU A 553 -15.22 56.33 -58.50
CA LEU A 553 -14.83 57.72 -58.83
C LEU A 553 -14.31 57.87 -60.27
N SER A 554 -13.99 56.77 -60.94
CA SER A 554 -13.62 56.74 -62.36
C SER A 554 -14.61 57.43 -63.31
N PRO A 555 -15.95 57.26 -63.19
CA PRO A 555 -16.89 57.92 -64.11
C PRO A 555 -16.91 59.44 -63.94
N ILE A 556 -16.65 59.96 -62.74
CA ILE A 556 -16.61 61.41 -62.46
C ILE A 556 -15.35 62.04 -63.08
N PHE A 557 -14.21 61.36 -63.00
CA PHE A 557 -13.00 61.81 -63.68
C PHE A 557 -13.14 61.79 -65.21
N LEU A 558 -13.76 60.74 -65.75
CA LEU A 558 -14.01 60.63 -67.19
C LEU A 558 -14.99 61.69 -67.68
N SER A 559 -16.02 62.04 -66.90
CA SER A 559 -16.97 63.10 -67.29
C SER A 559 -16.33 64.48 -67.29
N LEU A 560 -15.42 64.78 -66.34
CA LEU A 560 -14.65 66.03 -66.33
C LEU A 560 -13.71 66.15 -67.54
N LEU A 561 -13.00 65.06 -67.89
CA LEU A 561 -12.16 65.03 -69.09
C LEU A 561 -12.97 65.17 -70.38
N TYR A 562 -14.13 64.54 -70.45
CA TYR A 562 -15.04 64.66 -71.59
C TYR A 562 -15.55 66.10 -71.74
N PHE A 563 -15.96 66.73 -70.63
CA PHE A 563 -16.45 68.10 -70.62
C PHE A 563 -15.38 69.11 -71.06
N GLN A 564 -14.14 68.95 -70.58
CA GLN A 564 -13.01 69.77 -71.03
C GLN A 564 -12.78 69.65 -72.54
N ARG A 565 -12.79 68.42 -73.07
CA ARG A 565 -12.59 68.18 -74.49
C ARG A 565 -13.72 68.76 -75.34
N GLN A 566 -14.96 68.67 -74.86
CA GLN A 566 -16.13 69.26 -75.52
C GLN A 566 -16.06 70.79 -75.54
N GLN A 567 -15.69 71.42 -74.43
CA GLN A 567 -15.45 72.87 -74.36
C GLN A 567 -14.39 73.31 -75.37
N GLN A 568 -13.26 72.58 -75.43
CA GLN A 568 -12.17 72.90 -76.35
C GLN A 568 -12.59 72.73 -77.83
N GLN A 569 -13.41 71.74 -78.15
CA GLN A 569 -13.96 71.57 -79.49
C GLN A 569 -14.95 72.68 -79.86
N GLN A 570 -15.84 73.08 -78.95
CA GLN A 570 -16.76 74.20 -79.18
C GLN A 570 -15.98 75.51 -79.42
N TRP A 571 -14.90 75.73 -78.68
CA TRP A 571 -14.02 76.88 -78.87
C TRP A 571 -13.37 76.91 -80.25
N GLN A 572 -12.81 75.77 -80.68
CA GLN A 572 -12.20 75.64 -82.01
C GLN A 572 -13.22 75.86 -83.13
N ALA A 573 -14.44 75.35 -82.98
CA ALA A 573 -15.52 75.56 -83.95
C ALA A 573 -15.91 77.06 -84.05
N GLN A 574 -16.01 77.76 -82.92
CA GLN A 574 -16.29 79.20 -82.90
C GLN A 574 -15.16 80.03 -83.55
N MET A 575 -13.91 79.63 -83.36
CA MET A 575 -12.77 80.27 -84.04
C MET A 575 -12.81 80.06 -85.55
N GLN A 576 -13.17 78.85 -86.00
CA GLN A 576 -13.30 78.56 -87.43
C GLN A 576 -14.45 79.34 -88.08
N THR A 577 -15.59 79.49 -87.39
CA THR A 577 -16.70 80.31 -87.92
C THR A 577 -16.30 81.77 -88.01
N LEU A 578 -15.61 82.33 -87.02
CA LEU A 578 -15.09 83.70 -87.07
C LEU A 578 -14.11 83.91 -88.23
N ALA A 579 -13.18 82.98 -88.45
CA ALA A 579 -12.26 83.03 -89.58
C ALA A 579 -13.02 82.98 -90.93
N SER A 580 -14.06 82.17 -91.03
CA SER A 580 -14.88 82.10 -92.26
C SER A 580 -15.63 83.41 -92.53
N ILE A 581 -16.17 84.07 -91.50
CA ILE A 581 -16.85 85.36 -91.62
C ILE A 581 -15.85 86.43 -92.08
N GLU A 582 -14.63 86.43 -91.55
CA GLU A 582 -13.57 87.34 -91.98
C GLU A 582 -13.24 87.16 -93.47
N THR A 583 -13.11 85.93 -93.95
CA THR A 583 -12.85 85.66 -95.38
C THR A 583 -14.00 86.10 -96.28
N GLN A 584 -15.26 85.85 -95.88
CA GLN A 584 -16.43 86.28 -96.65
C GLN A 584 -16.55 87.81 -96.71
N MET A 585 -16.25 88.48 -95.60
CA MET A 585 -16.20 89.94 -95.56
C MET A 585 -15.13 90.52 -96.48
N HIS A 586 -13.96 89.88 -96.55
CA HIS A 586 -12.90 90.32 -97.45
C HIS A 586 -13.33 90.19 -98.92
N HIS A 587 -14.03 89.11 -99.27
CA HIS A 587 -14.57 88.90 -100.61
C HIS A 587 -15.65 89.95 -100.96
N LEU A 588 -16.57 90.25 -100.05
CA LEU A 588 -17.58 91.31 -100.26
C LEU A 588 -16.93 92.68 -100.46
N TYR A 589 -15.87 92.98 -99.70
CA TYR A 589 -15.12 94.22 -99.88
C TYR A 589 -14.47 94.29 -101.27
N GLN A 590 -13.84 93.21 -101.73
CA GLN A 590 -13.24 93.13 -103.06
C GLN A 590 -14.28 93.32 -104.17
N GLN A 591 -15.44 92.65 -104.07
CA GLN A 591 -16.53 92.81 -105.04
C GLN A 591 -17.07 94.25 -105.09
N CYS A 592 -17.22 94.91 -103.94
CA CYS A 592 -17.61 96.32 -103.90
C CYS A 592 -16.56 97.21 -104.61
N THR A 593 -15.26 96.94 -104.44
CA THR A 593 -14.21 97.70 -105.11
C THR A 593 -14.12 97.41 -106.62
N GLU A 594 -14.36 96.18 -107.06
CA GLU A 594 -14.40 95.82 -108.48
C GLU A 594 -15.59 96.47 -109.19
N ILE A 595 -16.77 96.53 -108.55
CA ILE A 595 -17.93 97.23 -109.09
C ILE A 595 -17.65 98.73 -109.24
N GLU A 596 -16.95 99.35 -108.27
CA GLU A 596 -16.54 100.76 -108.34
C GLU A 596 -15.57 101.03 -109.51
N ASN A 597 -14.68 100.08 -109.81
CA ASN A 597 -13.69 100.17 -110.88
C ASN A 597 -14.22 99.72 -112.25
N SER A 598 -15.34 99.00 -112.30
CA SER A 598 -15.93 98.54 -113.56
C SER A 598 -16.43 99.72 -114.39
N THR A 599 -16.11 99.71 -115.69
CA THR A 599 -16.34 100.80 -116.66
C THR A 599 -17.81 101.11 -116.96
N ILE A 600 -18.75 100.50 -116.24
CA ILE A 600 -20.20 100.77 -116.30
C ILE A 600 -20.51 102.23 -115.93
N ALA A 601 -19.58 102.92 -115.27
CA ALA A 601 -19.64 104.36 -114.96
C ALA A 601 -19.58 105.30 -116.18
N ALA A 602 -19.21 104.83 -117.37
CA ALA A 602 -19.00 105.71 -118.52
C ALA A 602 -20.28 106.09 -119.30
N ASN A 603 -21.39 105.37 -119.12
CA ASN A 603 -22.60 105.54 -119.96
C ASN A 603 -23.92 105.73 -119.18
N THR A 604 -23.88 105.92 -117.87
CA THR A 604 -25.08 106.14 -117.04
C THR A 604 -25.21 107.59 -116.60
N ASP A 605 -26.45 108.10 -116.59
CA ASP A 605 -26.79 109.48 -116.20
C ASP A 605 -26.11 109.90 -114.89
N ARG A 606 -25.47 111.08 -114.89
CA ARG A 606 -24.65 111.61 -113.79
C ARG A 606 -25.37 111.63 -112.42
N LEU A 607 -26.70 111.74 -112.40
CA LEU A 607 -27.49 111.81 -111.16
C LEU A 607 -27.72 110.44 -110.49
N THR A 608 -27.93 109.37 -111.25
CA THR A 608 -28.13 108.02 -110.70
C THR A 608 -26.81 107.42 -110.25
N TYR A 609 -25.72 107.67 -110.98
CA TYR A 609 -24.37 107.25 -110.57
C TYR A 609 -23.94 107.88 -109.23
N GLY A 610 -24.26 109.15 -109.00
CA GLY A 610 -23.96 109.83 -107.72
C GLY A 610 -24.64 109.18 -106.50
N ARG A 611 -25.90 108.77 -106.62
CA ARG A 611 -26.60 108.04 -105.53
C ARG A 611 -26.03 106.64 -105.31
N LEU A 612 -25.71 105.91 -106.39
CA LEU A 612 -25.13 104.58 -106.29
C LEU A 612 -23.75 104.62 -105.60
N LYS A 613 -22.91 105.60 -105.98
CA LYS A 613 -21.59 105.80 -105.36
C LYS A 613 -21.69 106.16 -103.87
N GLY A 614 -22.68 106.98 -103.49
CA GLY A 614 -22.96 107.29 -102.08
C GLY A 614 -23.43 106.07 -101.27
N SER A 615 -24.24 105.19 -101.86
CA SER A 615 -24.68 103.95 -101.20
C SER A 615 -23.52 102.95 -101.04
N MET A 616 -22.66 102.82 -102.05
CA MET A 616 -21.49 101.94 -102.00
C MET A 616 -20.45 102.41 -100.97
N SER A 617 -20.21 103.71 -100.84
CA SER A 617 -19.31 104.24 -99.82
C SER A 617 -19.84 104.00 -98.39
N HIS A 618 -21.16 104.09 -98.20
CA HIS A 618 -21.80 103.75 -96.93
C HIS A 618 -21.66 102.26 -96.58
N LEU A 619 -21.90 101.36 -97.55
CA LEU A 619 -21.69 99.92 -97.38
C LEU A 619 -20.24 99.58 -97.05
N ARG A 620 -19.27 100.20 -97.74
CA ARG A 620 -17.84 100.03 -97.47
C ARG A 620 -17.49 100.43 -96.04
N HIS A 621 -18.06 101.52 -95.55
CA HIS A 621 -17.84 101.96 -94.16
C HIS A 621 -18.44 100.98 -93.13
N GLN A 622 -19.64 100.44 -93.38
CA GLN A 622 -20.24 99.43 -92.51
C GLN A 622 -19.43 98.13 -92.47
N ILE A 623 -18.90 97.68 -93.62
CA ILE A 623 -18.01 96.51 -93.70
C ILE A 623 -16.73 96.74 -92.89
N GLU A 624 -16.11 97.93 -92.97
CA GLU A 624 -14.89 98.20 -92.21
C GLU A 624 -15.13 98.25 -90.70
N GLN A 625 -16.27 98.81 -90.25
CA GLN A 625 -16.65 98.79 -88.83
C GLN A 625 -16.86 97.35 -88.31
N LEU A 626 -17.47 96.49 -89.13
CA LEU A 626 -17.71 95.09 -88.78
C LEU A 626 -16.39 94.32 -88.69
N LYS A 627 -15.42 94.65 -89.55
CA LYS A 627 -14.07 94.08 -89.54
C LYS A 627 -13.32 94.45 -88.26
N GLN A 628 -13.41 95.72 -87.85
CA GLN A 628 -12.82 96.17 -86.58
C GLN A 628 -13.43 95.46 -85.36
N ARG A 629 -14.75 95.24 -85.35
CA ARG A 629 -15.42 94.47 -84.28
C ARG A 629 -14.97 93.01 -84.24
N ILE A 630 -14.82 92.37 -85.40
CA ILE A 630 -14.32 90.98 -85.49
C ILE A 630 -12.87 90.91 -85.02
N GLY A 631 -12.01 91.86 -85.44
CA GLY A 631 -10.62 91.93 -84.99
C GLY A 631 -10.49 92.11 -83.47
N TYR A 632 -11.34 92.96 -82.88
CA TYR A 632 -11.40 93.13 -81.42
C TYR A 632 -11.79 91.83 -80.71
N LEU A 633 -12.82 91.13 -81.20
CA LEU A 633 -13.22 89.83 -80.66
C LEU A 633 -12.09 88.80 -80.79
N HIS A 634 -11.42 88.72 -81.94
CA HIS A 634 -10.29 87.83 -82.14
C HIS A 634 -9.17 88.06 -81.12
N THR A 635 -8.80 89.33 -80.87
CA THR A 635 -7.78 89.67 -79.85
C THR A 635 -8.21 89.38 -78.41
N GLN A 636 -9.48 89.58 -78.06
CA GLN A 636 -9.99 89.18 -76.73
C GLN A 636 -9.92 87.67 -76.53
N PHE A 637 -10.24 86.91 -77.58
CA PHE A 637 -10.20 85.46 -77.52
C PHE A 637 -8.77 84.91 -77.49
N SER A 638 -7.85 85.45 -78.29
CA SER A 638 -6.44 85.03 -78.26
C SER A 638 -5.75 85.37 -76.94
N ALA A 639 -6.14 86.47 -76.29
CA ALA A 639 -5.64 86.83 -74.95
C ALA A 639 -6.13 85.88 -73.84
N ARG A 640 -7.29 85.25 -74.00
CA ARG A 640 -7.77 84.19 -73.09
C ARG A 640 -6.96 82.89 -73.24
N ASP A 641 -6.63 82.49 -74.46
CA ASP A 641 -5.81 81.29 -74.72
C ASP A 641 -4.36 81.42 -74.23
N LEU A 642 -3.78 82.63 -74.25
CA LEU A 642 -2.42 82.84 -73.73
C LEU A 642 -2.35 82.86 -72.19
N ARG A 643 -3.45 83.19 -71.50
CA ARG A 643 -3.51 83.12 -70.03
C ARG A 643 -3.64 81.68 -69.53
N SER A 644 -4.34 80.80 -70.25
CA SER A 644 -4.42 79.37 -69.90
C SER A 644 -3.10 78.61 -70.18
N ALA A 645 -2.26 79.12 -71.07
CA ALA A 645 -0.99 78.50 -71.45
C ALA A 645 0.22 78.91 -70.58
N ARG A 646 0.08 79.83 -69.61
CA ARG A 646 1.20 80.25 -68.75
C ARG A 646 1.14 79.45 -67.44
N PRO A 647 1.92 78.36 -67.29
CA PRO A 647 1.95 77.63 -66.02
C PRO A 647 2.52 78.55 -64.95
N GLU A 648 1.72 78.85 -63.93
CA GLU A 648 2.22 79.51 -62.72
C GLU A 648 3.27 78.59 -62.10
N ARG A 649 4.54 79.02 -62.13
CA ARG A 649 5.62 78.36 -61.37
C ARG A 649 5.33 78.54 -59.89
N HIS A 650 4.60 77.60 -59.30
CA HIS A 650 4.51 77.49 -57.85
C HIS A 650 5.86 77.05 -57.30
N THR A 651 6.47 77.93 -56.49
CA THR A 651 7.60 77.65 -55.61
C THR A 651 7.20 76.66 -54.52
N PRO A 652 8.01 75.64 -54.19
CA PRO A 652 7.68 74.68 -53.15
C PRO A 652 7.71 75.32 -51.75
N VAL A 653 6.65 75.08 -50.97
CA VAL A 653 6.53 75.41 -49.54
C VAL A 653 7.26 74.32 -48.73
N PRO A 654 8.03 74.65 -47.68
CA PRO A 654 8.77 73.67 -46.90
C PRO A 654 7.84 72.86 -45.99
N GLU A 655 7.96 71.52 -46.05
CA GLU A 655 7.29 70.58 -45.15
C GLU A 655 7.84 70.70 -43.71
N LYS A 656 6.92 70.58 -42.75
CA LYS A 656 7.18 70.44 -41.32
C LYS A 656 6.92 69.00 -40.89
#